data_AF-A0A8H6UGA8-F1
#
_entry.id   AF-A0A8H6UGA8-F1
#
_cell.length_a   1.000
_cell.length_b   1.000
_cell.length_c   1.000
_cell.angle_alpha   90.00
_cell.angle_beta   90.00
_cell.angle_gamma   90.00
#
_symmetry.space_group_name_H-M   'P 1'
#
loop_
_entity.id
_entity.type
_entity.pdbx_description
1 polymer ?
#
loop_
_entity_poly.entity_id
_entity_poly.type
_entity_poly.pdbx_seq_one_letter_code
_entity_poly.pdbx_strand_id
1 'polypeptide(L)'
;MLIVYCLCWWFLAGFDYALAQVQTFTAPGENAITYSVNVPNSTAASGSRPIFIQMRSTKEVQWFAWGQGAVMQGANIFVVYATENNITISPRLGVEHVMPLYNPQARFTVLDGSGISDGTITANIRCDSCITWPGGHEDVTSTSSPWIWAVKHGSMLDSDSVSASITIHDLSGGATVNMKQATGGSSENPFLGGSTTSNSSSAQAVQTVNSESVRKKRIAHAVLMIVAFVLFFPLIALGVPLFPSSRTVVIHACLQLSTLALVIAGFGLGISMAISLDLVGSYHPIIGIVVVSCLILFQPAMGLIQHRYFRRTGKKSVASYIHRWLGRTLITLGIINAGLGFRLTGIGTSVAPTGAVIAYGVVAGLVWFPGQSDVRVIECYQFLEGKYVISARFNVLLILSDWNSNDELFKFTRGRFVVDEAENLRKREIRFDLNRLASVAADSIGAAKCISIKKYPDRMFNKAFLMTMEDGREVVAKVPNPNAGVPHFTTASEVATMDFARKILNTPAPRVYAWNSQAKSHPVGAEFIIMEKTQGVPLSQVWDTMKPQKLQVLLAMTRLQKHWLSVSFSHYGSLYYAGDVQPPAGNHYVKDGKAVRDSEFAIGPATGRDWFDAGRSVLDIEKGPWASLTQYLQAVGTRETKAIQSLEPPKQIALFCGPKLYRPNTEKKITALAWYRELVGALIPKDTAITKPCLWHNDLHDDNVFVDPSNPEKITGIIDWQSSHISPLFNHNPDPAFLDWDGLEPETLDLAPRLKLSGLSPEERFAAIHEYTVKTFKFRKTAAYGLIFLAHRMFEYGEAHFQSLLVDLKDTWADLTAVNSNMPFPFDLSEADIERIKRDSDGAVAGTELVAEVKETLGDLWPDKGFIEHERYDACKAALDEVKNQILEQLAETEEEKAEYNRYWPFE
;
A
#
# COMPACT_ATOMS: atom_id res chain seq x y z
N MET A 1 -73.09 34.73 -12.24
CA MET A 1 -73.16 33.29 -12.52
C MET A 1 -72.42 32.97 -13.83
N LEU A 2 -71.09 33.17 -13.86
CA LEU A 2 -70.19 32.66 -14.92
C LEU A 2 -68.69 32.69 -14.52
N ILE A 3 -68.39 32.83 -13.22
CA ILE A 3 -67.01 32.76 -12.66
C ILE A 3 -66.86 31.56 -11.69
N VAL A 4 -67.94 30.82 -11.42
CA VAL A 4 -67.93 29.67 -10.49
C VAL A 4 -67.64 28.35 -11.20
N TYR A 5 -67.63 28.30 -12.54
CA TYR A 5 -67.36 27.06 -13.29
C TYR A 5 -65.89 26.85 -13.69
N CYS A 6 -65.01 27.86 -13.61
CA CYS A 6 -63.57 27.70 -13.91
C CYS A 6 -62.72 27.31 -12.69
N LEU A 7 -63.23 27.44 -11.46
CA LEU A 7 -62.47 27.11 -10.24
C LEU A 7 -62.64 25.66 -9.77
N CYS A 8 -63.55 24.88 -10.37
CA CYS A 8 -63.74 23.46 -10.02
C CYS A 8 -62.89 22.48 -10.85
N TRP A 9 -62.11 22.93 -11.84
CA TRP A 9 -61.18 22.07 -12.59
C TRP A 9 -59.72 22.15 -12.12
N TRP A 10 -59.39 23.07 -11.22
CA TRP A 10 -58.05 23.17 -10.62
C TRP A 10 -57.90 22.45 -9.27
N PHE A 11 -59.00 21.98 -8.67
CA PHE A 11 -58.98 21.22 -7.42
C PHE A 11 -59.15 19.70 -7.59
N LEU A 12 -59.18 19.21 -8.84
CA LEU A 12 -59.21 17.77 -9.18
C LEU A 12 -58.10 17.36 -10.17
N ALA A 13 -57.03 18.15 -10.30
CA ALA A 13 -55.74 17.59 -10.70
C ALA A 13 -55.13 16.97 -9.45
N GLY A 14 -55.47 15.69 -9.24
CA GLY A 14 -55.03 14.91 -8.10
C GLY A 14 -53.52 15.00 -7.93
N PHE A 15 -53.08 15.29 -6.71
CA PHE A 15 -51.85 14.70 -6.23
C PHE A 15 -52.02 13.19 -6.38
N ASP A 16 -51.42 12.61 -7.42
CA ASP A 16 -51.08 11.19 -7.40
C ASP A 16 -50.12 11.02 -6.22
N TYR A 17 -50.67 10.72 -5.04
CA TYR A 17 -49.91 10.07 -3.98
C TYR A 17 -49.58 8.67 -4.52
N ALA A 18 -48.54 8.58 -5.35
CA ALA A 18 -48.00 7.30 -5.75
C ALA A 18 -47.59 6.57 -4.46
N LEU A 19 -48.30 5.49 -4.14
CA LEU A 19 -47.98 4.66 -2.99
C LEU A 19 -46.55 4.12 -3.13
N ALA A 20 -45.84 4.03 -2.01
CA ALA A 20 -44.50 3.46 -2.01
C ALA A 20 -44.60 1.96 -2.38
N GLN A 21 -43.85 1.55 -3.41
CA GLN A 21 -43.77 0.14 -3.81
C GLN A 21 -42.58 -0.50 -3.11
N VAL A 22 -42.81 -1.59 -2.39
CA VAL A 22 -41.76 -2.29 -1.65
C VAL A 22 -41.65 -3.70 -2.20
N GLN A 23 -40.42 -4.14 -2.49
CA GLN A 23 -40.14 -5.54 -2.75
C GLN A 23 -39.58 -6.18 -1.49
N THR A 24 -40.18 -7.29 -1.06
CA THR A 24 -39.76 -8.03 0.13
C THR A 24 -39.20 -9.40 -0.24
N PHE A 25 -38.08 -9.76 0.38
CA PHE A 25 -37.47 -11.07 0.38
C PHE A 25 -37.62 -11.70 1.76
N THR A 26 -37.92 -13.00 1.78
CA THR A 26 -37.84 -13.82 2.99
C THR A 26 -36.74 -14.84 2.80
N ALA A 27 -35.79 -14.92 3.74
CA ALA A 27 -34.70 -15.87 3.66
C ALA A 27 -35.22 -17.32 3.70
N PRO A 28 -34.89 -18.18 2.71
CA PRO A 28 -35.34 -19.56 2.72
C PRO A 28 -34.84 -20.32 3.95
N GLY A 29 -35.79 -20.92 4.68
CA GLY A 29 -35.50 -21.58 5.96
C GLY A 29 -35.53 -20.65 7.17
N GLU A 30 -35.67 -19.34 6.97
CA GLU A 30 -35.73 -18.30 8.01
C GLU A 30 -36.95 -17.41 7.81
N ASN A 31 -38.15 -18.01 7.89
CA ASN A 31 -39.42 -17.30 7.66
C ASN A 31 -39.66 -16.11 8.62
N ALA A 32 -38.89 -16.05 9.71
CA ALA A 32 -38.92 -14.95 10.67
C ALA A 32 -38.17 -13.70 10.20
N ILE A 33 -37.29 -13.82 9.20
CA ILE A 33 -36.43 -12.74 8.73
C ILE A 33 -36.88 -12.26 7.34
N THR A 34 -37.19 -10.98 7.25
CA THR A 34 -37.61 -10.32 6.01
C THR A 34 -36.76 -9.11 5.70
N TYR A 35 -36.46 -8.93 4.43
CA TYR A 35 -35.66 -7.82 3.92
C TYR A 35 -36.43 -7.14 2.81
N SER A 36 -36.55 -5.82 2.89
CA SER A 36 -37.44 -5.04 2.03
C SER A 36 -36.69 -3.87 1.45
N VAL A 37 -36.91 -3.59 0.16
CA VAL A 37 -36.26 -2.49 -0.56
C VAL A 37 -37.33 -1.63 -1.24
N ASN A 38 -37.15 -0.31 -1.18
CA ASN A 38 -37.89 0.67 -1.97
C ASN A 38 -36.91 1.62 -2.67
N VAL A 39 -37.21 1.91 -3.93
CA VAL A 39 -36.53 2.89 -4.77
C VAL A 39 -37.52 4.01 -5.08
N PRO A 40 -37.28 5.25 -4.63
CA PRO A 40 -38.14 6.38 -5.01
C PRO A 40 -38.14 6.61 -6.52
N ASN A 41 -39.25 7.10 -7.08
CA ASN A 41 -39.34 7.43 -8.51
C ASN A 41 -38.23 8.42 -8.94
N SER A 42 -37.90 9.35 -8.05
CA SER A 42 -36.84 10.34 -8.24
C SER A 42 -35.45 9.70 -8.32
N THR A 43 -35.22 8.58 -7.63
CA THR A 43 -33.98 7.80 -7.66
C THR A 43 -33.90 6.95 -8.92
N ALA A 44 -34.96 6.23 -9.28
CA ALA A 44 -34.99 5.44 -10.51
C ALA A 44 -34.79 6.30 -11.78
N ALA A 45 -35.26 7.56 -11.77
CA ALA A 45 -35.08 8.48 -12.90
C ALA A 45 -33.68 9.11 -12.98
N SER A 46 -33.00 9.30 -11.85
CA SER A 46 -31.72 10.04 -11.77
C SER A 46 -30.49 9.16 -11.59
N GLY A 47 -30.66 7.91 -11.13
CA GLY A 47 -29.56 7.00 -10.82
C GLY A 47 -28.60 7.50 -9.74
N SER A 48 -28.97 8.49 -8.92
CA SER A 48 -28.01 9.21 -8.05
C SER A 48 -28.61 9.72 -6.72
N ARG A 49 -29.67 9.07 -6.24
CA ARG A 49 -30.43 9.43 -5.03
C ARG A 49 -30.59 8.23 -4.08
N PRO A 50 -31.05 8.40 -2.83
CA PRO A 50 -31.08 7.31 -1.86
C PRO A 50 -32.05 6.19 -2.24
N ILE A 51 -31.76 5.00 -1.72
CA ILE A 51 -32.70 3.88 -1.61
C ILE A 51 -33.06 3.65 -0.14
N PHE A 52 -34.17 2.96 0.08
CA PHE A 52 -34.68 2.64 1.41
C PHE A 52 -34.67 1.13 1.63
N ILE A 53 -34.14 0.70 2.77
CA ILE A 53 -34.01 -0.71 3.15
C ILE A 53 -34.68 -0.91 4.51
N GLN A 54 -35.51 -1.95 4.63
CA GLN A 54 -35.99 -2.44 5.92
C GLN A 54 -35.48 -3.86 6.13
N MET A 55 -34.91 -4.12 7.31
CA MET A 55 -34.51 -5.45 7.75
C MET A 55 -35.28 -5.77 9.02
N ARG A 56 -35.99 -6.90 9.05
CA ARG A 56 -36.85 -7.27 10.17
C ARG A 56 -36.66 -8.73 10.55
N SER A 57 -36.62 -9.00 11.85
CA SER A 57 -36.64 -10.35 12.42
C SER A 57 -37.71 -10.46 13.49
N THR A 58 -38.63 -11.42 13.38
CA THR A 58 -39.62 -11.77 14.42
C THR A 58 -39.09 -12.80 15.43
N LYS A 59 -37.83 -13.21 15.27
CA LYS A 59 -37.13 -14.16 16.14
C LYS A 59 -35.85 -13.54 16.65
N GLU A 60 -35.49 -13.86 17.90
CA GLU A 60 -34.18 -13.52 18.43
C GLU A 60 -33.06 -14.26 17.65
N VAL A 61 -32.09 -13.48 17.20
CA VAL A 61 -30.89 -13.93 16.50
C VAL A 61 -29.70 -13.14 17.03
N GLN A 62 -28.51 -13.73 16.97
CA GLN A 62 -27.30 -13.03 17.42
C GLN A 62 -26.99 -11.85 16.50
N TRP A 63 -27.07 -12.07 15.18
CA TRP A 63 -27.04 -11.04 14.16
C TRP A 63 -27.62 -11.58 12.84
N PHE A 64 -28.11 -10.68 11.99
CA PHE A 64 -28.52 -10.99 10.62
C PHE A 64 -28.10 -9.87 9.67
N ALA A 65 -27.90 -10.18 8.40
CA ALA A 65 -27.29 -9.27 7.45
C ALA A 65 -27.88 -9.37 6.04
N TRP A 66 -27.82 -8.26 5.33
CA TRP A 66 -28.27 -8.08 3.95
C TRP A 66 -27.22 -7.29 3.19
N GLY A 67 -26.86 -7.68 1.98
CA GLY A 67 -25.83 -6.98 1.23
C GLY A 67 -26.06 -6.93 -0.28
N GLN A 68 -25.61 -5.84 -0.89
CA GLN A 68 -25.64 -5.61 -2.34
C GLN A 68 -24.42 -6.27 -2.98
N GLY A 69 -24.65 -7.12 -3.98
CA GLY A 69 -23.61 -7.90 -4.64
C GLY A 69 -23.95 -9.39 -4.71
N ALA A 70 -23.27 -10.11 -5.62
CA ALA A 70 -23.48 -11.54 -5.84
C ALA A 70 -22.72 -12.43 -4.84
N VAL A 71 -21.61 -11.92 -4.30
CA VAL A 71 -20.72 -12.63 -3.36
C VAL A 71 -20.26 -11.69 -2.26
N MET A 72 -19.66 -12.22 -1.19
CA MET A 72 -19.21 -11.43 -0.04
C MET A 72 -18.07 -10.47 -0.40
N GLN A 73 -17.15 -10.85 -1.28
CA GLN A 73 -16.09 -9.98 -1.80
C GLN A 73 -16.69 -8.86 -2.66
N GLY A 74 -16.34 -7.61 -2.35
CA GLY A 74 -16.85 -6.41 -3.00
C GLY A 74 -18.24 -5.98 -2.56
N ALA A 75 -18.97 -6.76 -1.76
CA ALA A 75 -20.35 -6.43 -1.39
C ALA A 75 -20.45 -5.30 -0.35
N ASN A 76 -21.50 -4.49 -0.51
CA ASN A 76 -21.94 -3.51 0.49
C ASN A 76 -22.91 -4.20 1.47
N ILE A 77 -22.51 -4.42 2.72
CA ILE A 77 -23.20 -5.31 3.68
C ILE A 77 -23.74 -4.51 4.87
N PHE A 78 -25.01 -4.71 5.21
CA PHE A 78 -25.65 -4.16 6.40
C PHE A 78 -25.86 -5.29 7.41
N VAL A 79 -25.26 -5.16 8.60
CA VAL A 79 -25.40 -6.13 9.69
C VAL A 79 -26.25 -5.51 10.80
N VAL A 80 -27.27 -6.23 11.25
CA VAL A 80 -28.13 -5.85 12.37
C VAL A 80 -27.89 -6.81 13.54
N TYR A 81 -27.61 -6.23 14.70
CA TYR A 81 -27.58 -6.90 16.00
C TYR A 81 -28.19 -5.99 17.05
N ALA A 82 -28.50 -6.55 18.21
CA ALA A 82 -29.25 -5.87 19.24
C ALA A 82 -28.61 -6.02 20.62
N THR A 83 -28.95 -5.07 21.48
CA THR A 83 -28.90 -5.14 22.96
C THR A 83 -30.34 -5.34 23.46
N GLU A 84 -30.56 -5.48 24.76
CA GLU A 84 -31.92 -5.68 25.31
C GLU A 84 -32.95 -4.63 24.84
N ASN A 85 -32.54 -3.36 24.69
CA ASN A 85 -33.45 -2.24 24.43
C ASN A 85 -33.16 -1.46 23.12
N ASN A 86 -32.06 -1.77 22.42
CA ASN A 86 -31.65 -1.00 21.26
C ASN A 86 -31.07 -1.88 20.16
N ILE A 87 -31.19 -1.44 18.91
CA ILE A 87 -30.61 -2.10 17.76
C ILE A 87 -29.40 -1.31 17.25
N THR A 88 -28.44 -2.03 16.68
CA THR A 88 -27.26 -1.47 16.04
C THR A 88 -27.23 -1.91 14.60
N ILE A 89 -27.13 -0.95 13.68
CA ILE A 89 -26.98 -1.19 12.26
C ILE A 89 -25.55 -0.83 11.87
N SER A 90 -24.82 -1.81 11.34
CA SER A 90 -23.41 -1.70 10.99
C SER A 90 -23.25 -1.87 9.48
N PRO A 91 -23.03 -0.79 8.70
CA PRO A 91 -22.60 -0.91 7.32
C PRO A 91 -21.16 -1.40 7.28
N ARG A 92 -20.88 -2.35 6.40
CA ARG A 92 -19.59 -3.02 6.27
C ARG A 92 -19.25 -3.24 4.81
N LEU A 93 -17.96 -3.28 4.51
CA LEU A 93 -17.46 -3.63 3.19
C LEU A 93 -16.86 -5.03 3.22
N GLY A 94 -17.35 -5.91 2.35
CA GLY A 94 -16.75 -7.22 2.17
C GLY A 94 -15.52 -7.12 1.27
N VAL A 95 -14.34 -7.48 1.79
CA VAL A 95 -13.09 -7.47 1.00
C VAL A 95 -12.78 -8.87 0.47
N GLU A 96 -13.05 -9.88 1.28
CA GLU A 96 -12.79 -11.30 1.02
C GLU A 96 -13.73 -12.16 1.88
N HIS A 97 -13.55 -13.49 1.92
CA HIS A 97 -14.22 -14.39 2.87
C HIS A 97 -13.66 -14.32 4.32
N VAL A 98 -13.48 -13.09 4.81
CA VAL A 98 -13.08 -12.75 6.19
C VAL A 98 -14.14 -11.87 6.82
N MET A 99 -14.14 -11.70 8.15
CA MET A 99 -15.12 -10.84 8.83
C MET A 99 -15.12 -9.43 8.19
N PRO A 100 -16.25 -8.95 7.62
CA PRO A 100 -16.34 -7.61 7.08
C PRO A 100 -16.14 -6.59 8.20
N LEU A 101 -15.44 -5.51 7.91
CA LEU A 101 -15.19 -4.42 8.86
C LEU A 101 -16.16 -3.25 8.61
N TYR A 102 -16.41 -2.48 9.66
CA TYR A 102 -17.26 -1.29 9.60
C TYR A 102 -16.76 -0.33 8.50
N ASN A 103 -17.67 0.12 7.64
CA ASN A 103 -17.38 1.04 6.55
C ASN A 103 -17.79 2.47 6.97
N PRO A 104 -16.83 3.34 7.34
CA PRO A 104 -17.14 4.72 7.73
C PRO A 104 -17.55 5.61 6.54
N GLN A 105 -17.33 5.18 5.30
CA GLN A 105 -17.73 5.92 4.10
C GLN A 105 -19.21 5.70 3.73
N ALA A 106 -19.88 4.72 4.33
CA ALA A 106 -21.29 4.47 4.08
C ALA A 106 -22.15 5.62 4.63
N ARG A 107 -22.84 6.34 3.72
CA ARG A 107 -23.77 7.42 4.07
C ARG A 107 -25.15 6.83 4.23
N PHE A 108 -25.52 6.50 5.46
CA PHE A 108 -26.85 5.99 5.80
C PHE A 108 -27.42 6.70 7.04
N THR A 109 -28.75 6.70 7.14
CA THR A 109 -29.51 7.24 8.27
C THR A 109 -30.50 6.20 8.75
N VAL A 110 -30.55 5.96 10.06
CA VAL A 110 -31.56 5.10 10.69
C VAL A 110 -32.86 5.90 10.79
N LEU A 111 -33.94 5.34 10.27
CA LEU A 111 -35.25 6.01 10.20
C LEU A 111 -36.13 5.61 11.37
N ASP A 112 -37.14 6.44 11.64
CA ASP A 112 -38.19 6.17 12.61
C ASP A 112 -38.87 4.81 12.36
N GLY A 113 -39.32 4.18 13.44
CA GLY A 113 -39.83 2.80 13.44
C GLY A 113 -38.75 1.73 13.56
N SER A 114 -37.47 2.12 13.64
CA SER A 114 -36.37 1.22 13.99
C SER A 114 -36.31 0.96 15.50
N GLY A 115 -36.06 -0.28 15.91
CA GLY A 115 -36.00 -0.68 17.31
C GLY A 115 -36.51 -2.09 17.55
N ILE A 116 -36.75 -2.41 18.82
CA ILE A 116 -37.34 -3.68 19.25
C ILE A 116 -38.75 -3.39 19.77
N SER A 117 -39.76 -4.02 19.18
CA SER A 117 -41.16 -3.94 19.64
C SER A 117 -41.78 -5.32 19.58
N ASP A 118 -42.44 -5.77 20.66
CA ASP A 118 -43.07 -7.09 20.77
C ASP A 118 -42.14 -8.25 20.36
N GLY A 119 -40.86 -8.17 20.74
CA GLY A 119 -39.83 -9.16 20.38
C GLY A 119 -39.40 -9.15 18.91
N THR A 120 -39.91 -8.21 18.10
CA THR A 120 -39.52 -8.01 16.71
C THR A 120 -38.42 -6.95 16.59
N ILE A 121 -37.28 -7.33 16.01
CA ILE A 121 -36.19 -6.42 15.67
C ILE A 121 -36.49 -5.81 14.30
N THR A 122 -36.56 -4.48 14.21
CA THR A 122 -36.84 -3.75 12.96
C THR A 122 -35.78 -2.67 12.73
N ALA A 123 -35.16 -2.66 11.56
CA ALA A 123 -34.18 -1.67 11.14
C ALA A 123 -34.63 -1.03 9.83
N ASN A 124 -35.03 0.25 9.88
CA ASN A 124 -35.38 1.05 8.72
C ASN A 124 -34.20 1.97 8.37
N ILE A 125 -33.73 1.90 7.13
CA ILE A 125 -32.48 2.54 6.69
C ILE A 125 -32.78 3.38 5.45
N ARG A 126 -32.34 4.65 5.47
CA ARG A 126 -32.10 5.45 4.26
C ARG A 126 -30.63 5.35 3.91
N CYS A 127 -30.32 4.99 2.67
CA CYS A 127 -28.93 4.85 2.23
C CYS A 127 -28.65 5.73 1.01
N ASP A 128 -27.86 6.79 1.22
CA ASP A 128 -27.48 7.76 0.19
C ASP A 128 -26.24 7.30 -0.61
N SER A 129 -25.49 6.30 -0.13
CA SER A 129 -24.32 5.72 -0.81
C SER A 129 -24.53 4.29 -1.30
N CYS A 130 -25.78 3.84 -1.48
CA CYS A 130 -26.07 2.46 -1.91
C CYS A 130 -26.13 2.28 -3.42
N ILE A 131 -26.05 3.37 -4.20
CA ILE A 131 -25.95 3.27 -5.67
C ILE A 131 -24.52 2.92 -6.07
N THR A 132 -23.53 3.58 -5.47
CA THR A 132 -22.11 3.35 -5.76
C THR A 132 -21.32 3.25 -4.46
N TRP A 133 -20.48 2.23 -4.33
CA TRP A 133 -19.58 2.04 -3.20
C TRP A 133 -18.21 1.53 -3.70
N PRO A 134 -17.15 1.54 -2.85
CA PRO A 134 -15.78 1.18 -3.28
C PRO A 134 -15.60 -0.23 -3.86
N GLY A 135 -16.61 -1.11 -3.74
CA GLY A 135 -16.57 -2.49 -4.22
C GLY A 135 -17.58 -2.82 -5.32
N GLY A 136 -18.40 -1.87 -5.77
CA GLY A 136 -19.45 -2.14 -6.75
C GLY A 136 -20.45 -1.01 -6.97
N HIS A 137 -21.45 -1.31 -7.81
CA HIS A 137 -22.53 -0.40 -8.18
C HIS A 137 -23.86 -1.16 -8.26
N GLU A 138 -24.95 -0.50 -7.88
CA GLU A 138 -26.32 -1.00 -7.93
C GLU A 138 -27.08 -0.40 -9.11
N ASP A 139 -27.56 -1.25 -10.02
CA ASP A 139 -28.49 -0.82 -11.06
C ASP A 139 -29.93 -0.88 -10.54
N VAL A 140 -30.44 0.25 -10.06
CA VAL A 140 -31.82 0.40 -9.58
C VAL A 140 -32.89 0.20 -10.65
N THR A 141 -32.49 0.09 -11.93
CA THR A 141 -33.40 -0.25 -13.02
C THR A 141 -33.37 -1.75 -13.38
N SER A 142 -32.55 -2.55 -12.71
CA SER A 142 -32.45 -3.98 -12.98
C SER A 142 -33.71 -4.73 -12.53
N THR A 143 -34.15 -5.70 -13.33
CA THR A 143 -35.20 -6.66 -12.94
C THR A 143 -34.64 -7.85 -12.15
N SER A 144 -33.31 -7.94 -12.02
CA SER A 144 -32.59 -9.08 -11.45
C SER A 144 -31.27 -8.63 -10.79
N SER A 145 -31.37 -7.72 -9.82
CA SER A 145 -30.21 -7.26 -9.04
C SER A 145 -29.74 -8.34 -8.05
N PRO A 146 -28.43 -8.64 -7.97
CA PRO A 146 -27.89 -9.65 -7.06
C PRO A 146 -27.66 -9.11 -5.64
N TRP A 147 -28.13 -9.85 -4.65
CA TRP A 147 -27.98 -9.56 -3.23
C TRP A 147 -27.56 -10.81 -2.47
N ILE A 148 -26.99 -10.63 -1.29
CA ILE A 148 -26.63 -11.71 -0.36
C ILE A 148 -27.28 -11.48 1.00
N TRP A 149 -27.52 -12.57 1.71
CA TRP A 149 -28.05 -12.55 3.07
C TRP A 149 -27.32 -13.54 3.96
N ALA A 150 -27.30 -13.27 5.26
CA ALA A 150 -26.66 -14.12 6.25
C ALA A 150 -27.32 -14.00 7.62
N VAL A 151 -27.31 -15.07 8.40
CA VAL A 151 -27.82 -15.11 9.78
C VAL A 151 -26.94 -15.95 10.68
N LYS A 152 -26.79 -15.48 11.92
CA LYS A 152 -26.20 -16.23 13.02
C LYS A 152 -27.26 -16.47 14.10
N HIS A 153 -27.49 -17.74 14.40
CA HIS A 153 -28.36 -18.15 15.49
C HIS A 153 -27.62 -18.01 16.83
N GLY A 154 -28.37 -17.68 17.87
CA GLY A 154 -27.85 -17.52 19.23
C GLY A 154 -28.59 -16.43 19.98
N SER A 155 -28.19 -16.23 21.24
CA SER A 155 -28.58 -15.05 22.00
C SER A 155 -28.07 -13.78 21.33
N MET A 156 -28.73 -12.66 21.61
CA MET A 156 -28.30 -11.33 21.15
C MET A 156 -26.79 -11.09 21.36
N LEU A 157 -26.16 -10.39 20.43
CA LEU A 157 -24.73 -10.06 20.51
C LEU A 157 -24.40 -9.15 21.70
N ASP A 158 -25.40 -8.43 22.22
CA ASP A 158 -25.31 -7.50 23.36
C ASP A 158 -24.21 -6.44 23.16
N SER A 159 -24.32 -5.71 22.04
CA SER A 159 -23.37 -4.65 21.68
C SER A 159 -24.05 -3.51 20.93
N ASP A 160 -23.73 -2.28 21.34
CA ASP A 160 -24.08 -1.01 20.70
C ASP A 160 -23.00 -0.51 19.72
N SER A 161 -21.80 -1.10 19.73
CA SER A 161 -20.71 -0.74 18.83
C SER A 161 -20.98 -1.17 17.40
N VAL A 162 -21.00 -0.23 16.45
CA VAL A 162 -21.07 -0.48 15.00
C VAL A 162 -19.87 -1.28 14.45
N SER A 163 -18.80 -1.45 15.23
CA SER A 163 -17.59 -2.19 14.86
C SER A 163 -17.45 -3.54 15.59
N ALA A 164 -18.53 -4.02 16.24
CA ALA A 164 -18.51 -5.25 17.02
C ALA A 164 -17.95 -6.45 16.25
N SER A 165 -17.15 -7.28 16.93
CA SER A 165 -16.64 -8.53 16.35
C SER A 165 -17.77 -9.54 16.20
N ILE A 166 -17.94 -10.09 14.99
CA ILE A 166 -18.96 -11.10 14.69
C ILE A 166 -18.32 -12.38 14.17
N THR A 167 -18.83 -13.54 14.61
CA THR A 167 -18.41 -14.85 14.10
C THR A 167 -19.17 -15.19 12.82
N ILE A 168 -18.61 -16.10 12.01
CA ILE A 168 -19.22 -16.57 10.75
C ILE A 168 -20.70 -17.01 10.92
N HIS A 169 -21.55 -16.66 9.95
CA HIS A 169 -22.96 -17.03 9.90
C HIS A 169 -23.18 -18.54 9.89
N ASP A 170 -24.34 -18.96 10.42
CA ASP A 170 -24.78 -20.36 10.38
C ASP A 170 -25.47 -20.69 9.05
N LEU A 171 -26.23 -19.72 8.52
CA LEU A 171 -26.94 -19.82 7.25
C LEU A 171 -26.69 -18.55 6.43
N SER A 172 -26.50 -18.70 5.13
CA SER A 172 -26.37 -17.59 4.20
C SER A 172 -26.92 -17.96 2.82
N GLY A 173 -27.03 -16.99 1.93
CA GLY A 173 -27.45 -17.27 0.57
C GLY A 173 -27.42 -16.06 -0.34
N GLY A 174 -27.67 -16.32 -1.62
CA GLY A 174 -27.91 -15.31 -2.64
C GLY A 174 -29.41 -15.07 -2.85
N ALA A 175 -29.75 -13.84 -3.18
CA ALA A 175 -31.08 -13.39 -3.54
C ALA A 175 -31.02 -12.54 -4.81
N THR A 176 -32.14 -12.53 -5.55
CA THR A 176 -32.32 -11.66 -6.70
C THR A 176 -33.50 -10.74 -6.45
N VAL A 177 -33.23 -9.43 -6.47
CA VAL A 177 -34.17 -8.35 -6.19
C VAL A 177 -34.53 -7.66 -7.51
N ASN A 178 -35.82 -7.51 -7.79
CA ASN A 178 -36.34 -6.79 -8.94
C ASN A 178 -36.53 -5.31 -8.55
N MET A 179 -35.50 -4.52 -8.81
CA MET A 179 -35.45 -3.11 -8.43
C MET A 179 -36.53 -2.27 -9.13
N LYS A 180 -36.96 -2.67 -10.35
CA LYS A 180 -38.11 -2.03 -11.03
C LYS A 180 -39.42 -2.21 -10.25
N GLN A 181 -39.65 -3.36 -9.64
CA GLN A 181 -40.84 -3.62 -8.81
C GLN A 181 -40.73 -3.00 -7.41
N ALA A 182 -39.52 -2.69 -6.97
CA ALA A 182 -39.27 -1.88 -5.78
C ALA A 182 -39.40 -0.38 -6.06
N THR A 183 -39.64 0.04 -7.31
CA THR A 183 -39.69 1.46 -7.69
C THR A 183 -41.09 2.04 -7.51
N GLY A 184 -41.22 3.07 -6.69
CA GLY A 184 -42.49 3.80 -6.55
C GLY A 184 -42.54 4.72 -5.34
N GLY A 185 -43.37 5.76 -5.46
CA GLY A 185 -43.64 6.74 -4.41
C GLY A 185 -42.57 7.80 -4.22
N SER A 186 -42.85 8.71 -3.29
CA SER A 186 -42.02 9.87 -2.93
C SER A 186 -41.91 10.07 -1.40
N SER A 187 -42.21 9.03 -0.61
CA SER A 187 -42.16 9.10 0.85
C SER A 187 -40.72 9.25 1.35
N GLU A 188 -40.52 10.05 2.40
CA GLU A 188 -39.25 10.15 3.13
C GLU A 188 -38.96 8.91 3.99
N ASN A 189 -40.00 8.15 4.35
CA ASN A 189 -39.89 6.85 4.98
C ASN A 189 -40.99 5.93 4.42
N PRO A 190 -40.69 5.02 3.48
CA PRO A 190 -41.70 4.18 2.84
C PRO A 190 -42.22 3.07 3.77
N PHE A 191 -41.69 2.91 4.98
CA PHE A 191 -42.03 1.82 5.89
C PHE A 191 -42.99 2.22 7.03
N LEU A 192 -43.33 3.51 7.13
CA LEU A 192 -44.27 4.05 8.13
C LEU A 192 -45.56 4.53 7.46
N GLY A 193 -46.71 4.17 8.04
CA GLY A 193 -48.04 4.51 7.51
C GLY A 193 -48.58 3.48 6.52
N GLY A 194 -49.90 3.24 6.52
CA GLY A 194 -50.58 2.22 5.71
C GLY A 194 -50.61 2.48 4.19
N SER A 195 -49.62 3.20 3.65
CA SER A 195 -49.49 3.63 2.26
C SER A 195 -48.47 2.82 1.46
N THR A 196 -48.28 1.54 1.82
CA THR A 196 -47.42 0.59 1.08
C THR A 196 -48.26 -0.44 0.35
N THR A 197 -48.14 -0.49 -0.97
CA THR A 197 -48.58 -1.64 -1.76
C THR A 197 -47.45 -2.65 -1.81
N SER A 198 -47.55 -3.71 -1.01
CA SER A 198 -46.65 -4.86 -1.07
C SER A 198 -46.98 -5.68 -2.32
N ASN A 199 -46.22 -5.52 -3.41
CA ASN A 199 -46.37 -6.40 -4.57
C ASN A 199 -45.84 -7.80 -4.22
N SER A 200 -46.67 -8.81 -4.38
CA SER A 200 -46.48 -10.19 -3.90
C SER A 200 -45.47 -11.02 -4.70
N SER A 201 -44.75 -10.43 -5.66
CA SER A 201 -43.61 -11.07 -6.33
C SER A 201 -42.37 -10.96 -5.44
N SER A 202 -42.28 -11.86 -4.46
CA SER A 202 -41.13 -11.99 -3.57
C SER A 202 -39.85 -12.10 -4.38
N ALA A 203 -38.82 -11.36 -3.97
CA ALA A 203 -37.46 -11.57 -4.49
C ALA A 203 -37.11 -13.07 -4.43
N GLN A 204 -36.43 -13.58 -5.46
CA GLN A 204 -36.20 -15.02 -5.60
C GLN A 204 -34.88 -15.42 -4.92
N ALA A 205 -34.92 -16.49 -4.15
CA ALA A 205 -33.70 -17.06 -3.60
C ALA A 205 -32.93 -17.79 -4.71
N VAL A 206 -31.65 -17.48 -4.84
CA VAL A 206 -30.77 -18.10 -5.84
C VAL A 206 -30.12 -19.36 -5.26
N GLN A 207 -29.65 -19.28 -4.02
CA GLN A 207 -28.95 -20.36 -3.36
C GLN A 207 -28.97 -20.17 -1.84
N THR A 208 -29.14 -21.24 -1.07
CA THR A 208 -28.98 -21.26 0.38
C THR A 208 -27.82 -22.17 0.76
N VAL A 209 -26.87 -21.65 1.53
CA VAL A 209 -25.68 -22.35 1.99
C VAL A 209 -25.76 -22.53 3.51
N ASN A 210 -25.64 -23.77 3.95
CA ASN A 210 -25.56 -24.13 5.36
C ASN A 210 -24.10 -24.39 5.75
N SER A 211 -23.56 -23.58 6.66
CA SER A 211 -22.15 -23.63 7.09
C SER A 211 -21.78 -24.97 7.73
N GLU A 212 -22.69 -25.62 8.47
CA GLU A 212 -22.46 -26.92 9.09
C GLU A 212 -22.38 -28.04 8.04
N SER A 213 -23.27 -28.02 7.06
CA SER A 213 -23.27 -28.95 5.93
C SER A 213 -21.98 -28.83 5.12
N VAL A 214 -21.55 -27.60 4.81
CA VAL A 214 -20.27 -27.33 4.14
C VAL A 214 -19.10 -27.86 4.97
N ARG A 215 -19.09 -27.62 6.30
CA ARG A 215 -18.03 -28.12 7.19
C ARG A 215 -17.95 -29.65 7.17
N LYS A 216 -19.08 -30.36 7.26
CA LYS A 216 -19.13 -31.82 7.20
C LYS A 216 -18.63 -32.35 5.85
N LYS A 217 -19.11 -31.79 4.74
CA LYS A 217 -18.66 -32.14 3.38
C LYS A 217 -17.16 -31.90 3.19
N ARG A 218 -16.63 -30.79 3.71
CA ARG A 218 -15.21 -30.43 3.64
C ARG A 218 -14.32 -31.43 4.37
N ILE A 219 -14.66 -31.76 5.62
CA ILE A 219 -13.90 -32.74 6.42
C ILE A 219 -13.91 -34.11 5.73
N ALA A 220 -15.09 -34.56 5.28
CA ALA A 220 -15.21 -35.82 4.55
C ALA A 220 -14.39 -35.82 3.25
N HIS A 221 -14.49 -34.77 2.43
CA HIS A 221 -13.68 -34.59 1.23
C HIS A 221 -12.17 -34.67 1.54
N ALA A 222 -11.69 -33.88 2.50
CA ALA A 222 -10.28 -33.82 2.85
C ALA A 222 -9.75 -35.19 3.33
N VAL A 223 -10.47 -35.85 4.25
CA VAL A 223 -10.07 -37.16 4.76
C VAL A 223 -10.02 -38.21 3.66
N LEU A 224 -11.06 -38.28 2.81
CA LEU A 224 -11.11 -39.26 1.72
C LEU A 224 -9.96 -39.05 0.72
N MET A 225 -9.72 -37.80 0.32
CA MET A 225 -8.71 -37.48 -0.69
C MET A 225 -7.29 -37.65 -0.15
N ILE A 226 -7.02 -37.25 1.09
CA ILE A 226 -5.70 -37.42 1.70
C ILE A 226 -5.38 -38.90 1.88
N VAL A 227 -6.30 -39.69 2.46
CA VAL A 227 -6.08 -41.12 2.67
C VAL A 227 -5.85 -41.84 1.33
N ALA A 228 -6.63 -41.51 0.29
CA ALA A 228 -6.47 -42.11 -1.02
C ALA A 228 -5.11 -41.78 -1.66
N PHE A 229 -4.73 -40.50 -1.75
CA PHE A 229 -3.56 -40.04 -2.50
C PHE A 229 -2.24 -40.15 -1.74
N VAL A 230 -2.26 -40.02 -0.41
CA VAL A 230 -1.04 -40.08 0.40
C VAL A 230 -0.74 -41.51 0.84
N LEU A 231 -1.76 -42.31 1.18
CA LEU A 231 -1.56 -43.65 1.74
C LEU A 231 -1.87 -44.75 0.73
N PHE A 232 -3.12 -44.85 0.28
CA PHE A 232 -3.56 -46.04 -0.45
C PHE A 232 -2.89 -46.16 -1.82
N PHE A 233 -2.95 -45.13 -2.67
CA PHE A 233 -2.35 -45.21 -4.01
C PHE A 233 -0.86 -45.56 -4.01
N PRO A 234 0.01 -44.87 -3.23
CA PRO A 234 1.43 -45.22 -3.15
C PRO A 234 1.68 -46.61 -2.58
N LEU A 235 1.06 -46.96 -1.45
CA LEU A 235 1.33 -48.24 -0.77
C LEU A 235 0.86 -49.45 -1.61
N ILE A 236 -0.30 -49.35 -2.26
CA ILE A 236 -0.83 -50.41 -3.14
C ILE A 236 0.02 -50.54 -4.40
N ALA A 237 0.60 -49.44 -4.92
CA ALA A 237 1.52 -49.48 -6.05
C ALA A 237 2.88 -50.10 -5.66
N LEU A 238 3.41 -49.77 -4.48
CA LEU A 238 4.64 -50.34 -3.91
C LEU A 238 4.53 -51.83 -3.59
N GLY A 239 3.34 -52.33 -3.25
CA GLY A 239 3.12 -53.76 -2.97
C GLY A 239 3.39 -54.68 -4.17
N VAL A 240 3.26 -54.18 -5.40
CA VAL A 240 3.45 -54.99 -6.62
C VAL A 240 4.91 -55.50 -6.77
N PRO A 241 5.95 -54.63 -6.70
CA PRO A 241 7.33 -55.10 -6.73
C PRO A 241 7.78 -55.84 -5.45
N LEU A 242 7.17 -55.55 -4.29
CA LEU A 242 7.60 -56.12 -3.01
C LEU A 242 7.13 -57.56 -2.77
N PHE A 243 5.96 -57.93 -3.31
CA PHE A 243 5.36 -59.25 -3.08
C PHE A 243 5.01 -59.93 -4.41
N PRO A 244 5.99 -60.41 -5.20
CA PRO A 244 5.72 -61.02 -6.49
C PRO A 244 5.02 -62.38 -6.34
N SER A 245 3.77 -62.48 -6.77
CA SER A 245 2.96 -63.71 -6.80
C SER A 245 1.97 -63.66 -7.96
N SER A 246 1.48 -64.83 -8.40
CA SER A 246 0.44 -64.92 -9.44
C SER A 246 -0.87 -64.22 -9.06
N ARG A 247 -1.12 -64.05 -7.74
CA ARG A 247 -2.29 -63.34 -7.21
C ARG A 247 -2.09 -61.83 -7.05
N THR A 248 -0.86 -61.34 -7.06
CA THR A 248 -0.53 -59.94 -6.75
C THR A 248 -1.19 -58.93 -7.68
N VAL A 249 -1.27 -59.24 -8.99
CA VAL A 249 -1.91 -58.34 -9.97
C VAL A 249 -3.42 -58.22 -9.72
N VAL A 250 -4.08 -59.31 -9.33
CA VAL A 250 -5.52 -59.31 -9.01
C VAL A 250 -5.77 -58.52 -7.72
N ILE A 251 -4.96 -58.76 -6.68
CA ILE A 251 -5.05 -58.02 -5.41
C ILE A 251 -4.81 -56.52 -5.64
N HIS A 252 -3.77 -56.15 -6.40
CA HIS A 252 -3.50 -54.78 -6.78
C HIS A 252 -4.69 -54.14 -7.51
N ALA A 253 -5.24 -54.82 -8.52
CA ALA A 253 -6.39 -54.32 -9.27
C ALA A 253 -7.62 -54.09 -8.36
N CYS A 254 -7.94 -55.05 -7.48
CA CYS A 254 -9.05 -54.91 -6.54
C CYS A 254 -8.86 -53.72 -5.59
N LEU A 255 -7.68 -53.61 -4.94
CA LEU A 255 -7.40 -52.52 -4.01
C LEU A 255 -7.34 -51.14 -4.71
N GLN A 256 -6.81 -51.08 -5.93
CA GLN A 256 -6.79 -49.86 -6.75
C GLN A 256 -8.20 -49.42 -7.16
N LEU A 257 -9.07 -50.36 -7.55
CA LEU A 257 -10.47 -50.05 -7.87
C LEU A 257 -11.27 -49.61 -6.64
N SER A 258 -11.04 -50.21 -5.48
CA SER A 258 -11.64 -49.75 -4.21
C SER A 258 -11.15 -48.34 -3.83
N THR A 259 -9.87 -48.05 -4.03
CA THR A 259 -9.30 -46.71 -3.79
C THR A 259 -9.88 -45.69 -4.78
N LEU A 260 -10.06 -46.07 -6.05
CA LEU A 260 -10.69 -45.23 -7.06
C LEU A 260 -12.15 -44.89 -6.69
N ALA A 261 -12.91 -45.83 -6.13
CA ALA A 261 -14.26 -45.56 -5.64
C ALA A 261 -14.25 -44.51 -4.50
N LEU A 262 -13.27 -44.57 -3.60
CA LEU A 262 -13.06 -43.58 -2.55
C LEU A 262 -12.80 -42.18 -3.11
N VAL A 263 -11.95 -42.11 -4.14
CA VAL A 263 -11.60 -40.87 -4.84
C VAL A 263 -12.82 -40.29 -5.55
N ILE A 264 -13.65 -41.12 -6.19
CA ILE A 264 -14.89 -40.67 -6.84
C ILE A 264 -15.85 -40.07 -5.80
N ALA A 265 -16.01 -40.71 -4.64
CA ALA A 265 -16.83 -40.18 -3.55
C ALA A 265 -16.28 -38.85 -3.00
N GLY A 266 -14.97 -38.78 -2.74
CA GLY A 266 -14.29 -37.55 -2.32
C GLY A 266 -14.43 -36.42 -3.35
N PHE A 267 -14.22 -36.73 -4.62
CA PHE A 267 -14.37 -35.79 -5.74
C PHE A 267 -15.81 -35.26 -5.86
N GLY A 268 -16.83 -36.12 -5.75
CA GLY A 268 -18.23 -35.72 -5.77
C GLY A 268 -18.58 -34.74 -4.63
N LEU A 269 -18.07 -34.98 -3.42
CA LEU A 269 -18.20 -34.03 -2.30
C LEU A 269 -17.50 -32.70 -2.58
N GLY A 270 -16.31 -32.74 -3.20
CA GLY A 270 -15.53 -31.57 -3.60
C GLY A 270 -16.27 -30.70 -4.61
N ILE A 271 -16.81 -31.29 -5.68
CA ILE A 271 -17.61 -30.58 -6.69
C ILE A 271 -18.90 -30.01 -6.10
N SER A 272 -19.61 -30.78 -5.26
CA SER A 272 -20.81 -30.30 -4.58
C SER A 272 -20.52 -29.05 -3.74
N MET A 273 -19.40 -29.04 -3.00
CA MET A 273 -18.98 -27.89 -2.21
C MET A 273 -18.49 -26.73 -3.08
N ALA A 274 -17.74 -26.99 -4.15
CA ALA A 274 -17.24 -25.97 -5.07
C ALA A 274 -18.39 -25.21 -5.75
N ILE A 275 -19.45 -25.90 -6.16
CA ILE A 275 -20.68 -25.26 -6.69
C ILE A 275 -21.40 -24.47 -5.58
N SER A 276 -21.42 -25.01 -4.36
CA SER A 276 -22.08 -24.35 -3.22
C SER A 276 -21.40 -23.06 -2.77
N LEU A 277 -20.10 -22.91 -3.06
CA LEU A 277 -19.28 -21.77 -2.66
C LEU A 277 -18.82 -20.92 -3.85
N ASP A 278 -19.29 -21.21 -5.06
CA ASP A 278 -18.85 -20.59 -6.31
C ASP A 278 -17.33 -20.64 -6.55
N LEU A 279 -16.68 -21.73 -6.14
CA LEU A 279 -15.23 -21.93 -6.25
C LEU A 279 -14.83 -22.83 -7.43
N VAL A 280 -15.75 -23.15 -8.34
CA VAL A 280 -15.49 -24.12 -9.43
C VAL A 280 -14.33 -23.67 -10.34
N GLY A 281 -14.14 -22.36 -10.51
CA GLY A 281 -13.03 -21.78 -11.29
C GLY A 281 -11.68 -21.72 -10.57
N SER A 282 -11.59 -22.16 -9.31
CA SER A 282 -10.34 -22.16 -8.55
C SER A 282 -9.37 -23.24 -9.05
N TYR A 283 -8.06 -23.02 -8.86
CA TYR A 283 -7.00 -23.95 -9.29
C TYR A 283 -7.16 -25.37 -8.70
N HIS A 284 -7.62 -25.51 -7.45
CA HIS A 284 -7.74 -26.81 -6.78
C HIS A 284 -8.84 -27.71 -7.40
N PRO A 285 -10.08 -27.22 -7.63
CA PRO A 285 -11.08 -27.95 -8.39
C PRO A 285 -10.65 -28.27 -9.83
N ILE A 286 -10.03 -27.33 -10.55
CA ILE A 286 -9.57 -27.56 -11.95
C ILE A 286 -8.57 -28.72 -12.01
N ILE A 287 -7.52 -28.68 -11.19
CA ILE A 287 -6.52 -29.76 -11.14
C ILE A 287 -7.18 -31.07 -10.71
N GLY A 288 -8.09 -31.02 -9.74
CA GLY A 288 -8.84 -32.18 -9.27
C GLY A 288 -9.66 -32.85 -10.38
N ILE A 289 -10.39 -32.07 -11.19
CA ILE A 289 -11.18 -32.56 -12.33
C ILE A 289 -10.28 -33.28 -13.32
N VAL A 290 -9.14 -32.69 -13.69
CA VAL A 290 -8.19 -33.28 -14.64
C VAL A 290 -7.61 -34.60 -14.09
N VAL A 291 -7.09 -34.58 -12.86
CA VAL A 291 -6.44 -35.75 -12.25
C VAL A 291 -7.42 -36.91 -12.11
N VAL A 292 -8.62 -36.67 -11.55
CA VAL A 292 -9.61 -37.72 -11.31
C VAL A 292 -10.14 -38.28 -12.63
N SER A 293 -10.42 -37.43 -13.63
CA SER A 293 -10.85 -37.90 -14.96
C SER A 293 -9.80 -38.78 -15.60
N CYS A 294 -8.52 -38.41 -15.52
CA CYS A 294 -7.43 -39.22 -16.04
C CYS A 294 -7.27 -40.56 -15.29
N LEU A 295 -7.44 -40.56 -13.96
CA LEU A 295 -7.41 -41.78 -13.14
C LEU A 295 -8.55 -42.74 -13.48
N ILE A 296 -9.76 -42.24 -13.74
CA ILE A 296 -10.92 -43.07 -14.09
C ILE A 296 -10.75 -43.69 -15.48
N LEU A 297 -10.35 -42.90 -16.47
CA LEU A 297 -10.38 -43.31 -17.87
C LEU A 297 -9.13 -44.08 -18.30
N PHE A 298 -7.93 -43.59 -17.97
CA PHE A 298 -6.69 -44.08 -18.58
C PHE A 298 -5.97 -45.13 -17.73
N GLN A 299 -5.95 -45.00 -16.40
CA GLN A 299 -5.19 -45.91 -15.54
C GLN A 299 -5.69 -47.37 -15.59
N PRO A 300 -7.00 -47.67 -15.41
CA PRO A 300 -7.53 -49.02 -15.53
C PRO A 300 -7.38 -49.62 -16.93
N ALA A 301 -7.62 -48.80 -17.97
CA ALA A 301 -7.50 -49.23 -19.35
C ALA A 301 -6.08 -49.69 -19.68
N MET A 302 -5.07 -48.88 -19.32
CA MET A 302 -3.67 -49.21 -19.57
C MET A 302 -3.19 -50.40 -18.74
N GLY A 303 -3.64 -50.51 -17.48
CA GLY A 303 -3.37 -51.68 -16.63
C GLY A 303 -3.93 -52.98 -17.23
N LEU A 304 -5.16 -52.94 -17.75
CA LEU A 304 -5.81 -54.09 -18.38
C LEU A 304 -5.15 -54.49 -19.71
N ILE A 305 -4.80 -53.51 -20.56
CA ILE A 305 -4.07 -53.74 -21.81
C ILE A 305 -2.73 -54.41 -21.52
N GLN A 306 -1.97 -53.89 -20.54
CA GLN A 306 -0.71 -54.49 -20.14
C GLN A 306 -0.89 -55.90 -19.58
N HIS A 307 -1.90 -56.14 -18.74
CA HIS A 307 -2.15 -57.48 -18.19
C HIS A 307 -2.49 -58.50 -19.28
N ARG A 308 -3.36 -58.14 -20.24
CA ARG A 308 -3.70 -59.00 -21.39
C ARG A 308 -2.48 -59.29 -22.27
N TYR A 309 -1.65 -58.27 -22.53
CA TYR A 309 -0.43 -58.43 -23.31
C TYR A 309 0.58 -59.35 -22.61
N PHE A 310 0.77 -59.17 -21.29
CA PHE A 310 1.65 -60.00 -20.48
C PHE A 310 1.18 -61.47 -20.46
N ARG A 311 -0.13 -61.73 -20.33
CA ARG A 311 -0.67 -63.11 -20.39
C ARG A 311 -0.46 -63.78 -21.74
N ARG A 312 -0.38 -63.04 -22.84
CA ARG A 312 -0.16 -63.58 -24.19
C ARG A 312 1.32 -63.80 -24.52
N THR A 313 2.20 -62.91 -24.06
CA THR A 313 3.59 -62.83 -24.56
C THR A 313 4.66 -63.04 -23.49
N GLY A 314 4.31 -62.98 -22.21
CA GLY A 314 5.25 -62.96 -21.09
C GLY A 314 6.11 -61.69 -21.00
N LYS A 315 5.88 -60.67 -21.86
CA LYS A 315 6.70 -59.46 -21.96
C LYS A 315 5.95 -58.21 -21.51
N LYS A 316 6.69 -57.12 -21.25
CA LYS A 316 6.12 -55.79 -20.97
C LYS A 316 5.76 -55.08 -22.28
N SER A 317 4.56 -54.54 -22.39
CA SER A 317 4.17 -53.65 -23.50
C SER A 317 4.53 -52.20 -23.21
N VAL A 318 4.46 -51.34 -24.23
CA VAL A 318 4.54 -49.88 -24.08
C VAL A 318 3.51 -49.37 -23.06
N ALA A 319 2.33 -49.98 -23.01
CA ALA A 319 1.29 -49.62 -22.04
C ALA A 319 1.74 -49.82 -20.59
N SER A 320 2.67 -50.74 -20.30
CA SER A 320 3.26 -50.89 -18.97
C SER A 320 4.04 -49.65 -18.52
N TYR A 321 4.79 -49.03 -19.43
CA TYR A 321 5.61 -47.86 -19.11
C TYR A 321 4.73 -46.63 -18.95
N ILE A 322 3.75 -46.46 -19.84
CA ILE A 322 2.77 -45.37 -19.76
C ILE A 322 1.95 -45.49 -18.48
N HIS A 323 1.42 -46.68 -18.15
CA HIS A 323 0.67 -46.91 -16.91
C HIS A 323 1.45 -46.46 -15.66
N ARG A 324 2.73 -46.88 -15.55
CA ARG A 324 3.60 -46.53 -14.42
C ARG A 324 3.89 -45.03 -14.33
N TRP A 325 4.34 -44.40 -15.42
CA TRP A 325 4.71 -42.99 -15.40
C TRP A 325 3.50 -42.08 -15.26
N LEU A 326 2.42 -42.36 -15.99
CA LEU A 326 1.16 -41.63 -15.82
C LEU A 326 0.62 -41.79 -14.39
N GLY A 327 0.73 -42.98 -13.80
CA GLY A 327 0.31 -43.21 -12.42
C GLY A 327 1.13 -42.39 -11.44
N ARG A 328 2.46 -42.35 -11.62
CA ARG A 328 3.35 -41.53 -10.79
C ARG A 328 3.04 -40.04 -10.88
N THR A 329 2.81 -39.54 -12.08
CA THR A 329 2.45 -38.14 -12.32
C THR A 329 1.11 -37.79 -11.68
N LEU A 330 0.08 -38.61 -11.88
CA LEU A 330 -1.26 -38.36 -11.34
C LEU A 330 -1.30 -38.42 -9.81
N ILE A 331 -0.56 -39.35 -9.18
CA ILE A 331 -0.44 -39.40 -7.71
C ILE A 331 0.28 -38.16 -7.19
N THR A 332 1.37 -37.74 -7.83
CA THR A 332 2.11 -36.52 -7.45
C THR A 332 1.23 -35.28 -7.56
N LEU A 333 0.53 -35.12 -8.67
CA LEU A 333 -0.41 -34.02 -8.87
C LEU A 333 -1.55 -34.07 -7.86
N GLY A 334 -2.05 -35.24 -7.49
CA GLY A 334 -3.06 -35.41 -6.45
C GLY A 334 -2.57 -35.01 -5.05
N ILE A 335 -1.32 -35.33 -4.71
CA ILE A 335 -0.69 -34.87 -3.46
C ILE A 335 -0.55 -33.34 -3.49
N ILE A 336 0.03 -32.76 -4.55
CA ILE A 336 0.12 -31.30 -4.68
C ILE A 336 -1.27 -30.65 -4.58
N ASN A 337 -2.28 -31.24 -5.24
CA ASN A 337 -3.63 -30.73 -5.22
C ASN A 337 -4.26 -30.77 -3.81
N ALA A 338 -3.99 -31.81 -3.01
CA ALA A 338 -4.43 -31.85 -1.61
C ALA A 338 -3.77 -30.73 -0.77
N GLY A 339 -2.49 -30.44 -0.98
CA GLY A 339 -1.81 -29.28 -0.38
C GLY A 339 -2.43 -27.94 -0.81
N LEU A 340 -2.78 -27.80 -2.08
CA LEU A 340 -3.51 -26.63 -2.61
C LEU A 340 -4.90 -26.49 -1.98
N GLY A 341 -5.56 -27.60 -1.62
CA GLY A 341 -6.81 -27.62 -0.87
C GLY A 341 -6.68 -27.02 0.53
N PHE A 342 -5.58 -27.30 1.25
CA PHE A 342 -5.27 -26.65 2.54
C PHE A 342 -4.96 -25.16 2.38
N ARG A 343 -4.31 -24.77 1.28
CA ARG A 343 -4.07 -23.34 0.99
C ARG A 343 -5.38 -22.60 0.73
N LEU A 344 -6.31 -23.21 0.00
CA LEU A 344 -7.63 -22.64 -0.31
C LEU A 344 -8.47 -22.41 0.95
N THR A 345 -8.26 -23.20 2.01
CA THR A 345 -8.96 -23.02 3.30
C THR A 345 -8.25 -22.10 4.29
N GLY A 346 -7.04 -21.61 3.95
CA GLY A 346 -6.21 -20.76 4.80
C GLY A 346 -5.43 -21.54 5.86
N ILE A 347 -4.13 -21.71 5.66
CA ILE A 347 -3.23 -22.40 6.61
C ILE A 347 -3.11 -21.57 7.90
N GLY A 348 -3.25 -22.23 9.05
CA GLY A 348 -3.20 -21.58 10.37
C GLY A 348 -4.57 -21.17 10.90
N THR A 349 -5.63 -21.40 10.14
CA THR A 349 -7.02 -21.25 10.62
C THR A 349 -7.43 -22.44 11.49
N SER A 350 -8.52 -22.30 12.25
CA SER A 350 -9.17 -23.43 12.95
C SER A 350 -9.62 -24.55 12.00
N VAL A 351 -9.72 -24.25 10.70
CA VAL A 351 -10.14 -25.15 9.62
C VAL A 351 -8.96 -25.92 9.04
N ALA A 352 -7.78 -25.31 8.93
CA ALA A 352 -6.53 -25.95 8.51
C ALA A 352 -5.40 -25.64 9.50
N PRO A 353 -5.40 -26.30 10.68
CA PRO A 353 -4.38 -26.08 11.69
C PRO A 353 -3.00 -26.41 11.15
N THR A 354 -2.01 -25.58 11.46
CA THR A 354 -0.62 -25.77 11.00
C THR A 354 -0.10 -27.17 11.31
N GLY A 355 -0.44 -27.73 12.47
CA GLY A 355 -0.09 -29.09 12.83
C GLY A 355 -0.65 -30.17 11.89
N ALA A 356 -1.87 -30.01 11.39
CA ALA A 356 -2.48 -30.95 10.45
C ALA A 356 -1.79 -30.89 9.07
N VAL A 357 -1.41 -29.69 8.62
CA VAL A 357 -0.67 -29.49 7.36
C VAL A 357 0.75 -30.06 7.46
N ILE A 358 1.44 -29.87 8.59
CA ILE A 358 2.76 -30.47 8.85
C ILE A 358 2.65 -31.99 8.86
N ALA A 359 1.69 -32.56 9.60
CA ALA A 359 1.49 -34.01 9.66
C ALA A 359 1.24 -34.59 8.27
N TYR A 360 0.38 -33.95 7.48
CA TYR A 360 0.14 -34.30 6.08
C TYR A 360 1.44 -34.29 5.25
N GLY A 361 2.23 -33.21 5.33
CA GLY A 361 3.47 -33.06 4.57
C GLY A 361 4.53 -34.11 4.92
N VAL A 362 4.70 -34.43 6.21
CA VAL A 362 5.63 -35.46 6.69
C VAL A 362 5.22 -36.84 6.16
N VAL A 363 3.95 -37.21 6.30
CA VAL A 363 3.45 -38.52 5.83
C VAL A 363 3.54 -38.62 4.30
N ALA A 364 3.18 -37.56 3.58
CA ALA A 364 3.31 -37.51 2.12
C ALA A 364 4.76 -37.69 1.66
N GLY A 365 5.73 -37.05 2.33
CA GLY A 365 7.15 -37.25 2.07
C GLY A 365 7.58 -38.69 2.32
N LEU A 366 7.36 -39.20 3.54
CA LEU A 366 7.81 -40.54 3.94
C LEU A 366 7.25 -41.65 3.04
N VAL A 367 6.00 -41.54 2.61
CA VAL A 367 5.35 -42.57 1.78
C VAL A 367 5.71 -42.43 0.30
N TRP A 368 5.93 -41.22 -0.21
CA TRP A 368 6.19 -40.98 -1.63
C TRP A 368 7.66 -41.16 -2.03
N PHE A 369 8.61 -40.71 -1.20
CA PHE A 369 10.05 -40.75 -1.51
C PHE A 369 10.59 -42.16 -1.83
N PRO A 370 10.24 -43.21 -1.07
CA PRO A 370 10.68 -44.58 -1.37
C PRO A 370 10.15 -45.14 -2.71
N GLY A 371 9.08 -44.58 -3.28
CA GLY A 371 8.45 -45.05 -4.52
C GLY A 371 9.04 -44.50 -5.82
N GLN A 372 9.90 -43.48 -5.72
CA GLN A 372 10.56 -42.82 -6.86
C GLN A 372 11.93 -43.44 -7.19
N SER A 373 12.67 -43.92 -6.18
CA SER A 373 14.02 -44.46 -6.35
C SER A 373 13.98 -45.90 -6.90
N ASP A 374 14.51 -46.13 -8.11
CA ASP A 374 14.86 -47.47 -8.63
C ASP A 374 16.10 -48.05 -7.88
N VAL A 375 16.18 -47.85 -6.57
CA VAL A 375 17.27 -48.39 -5.73
C VAL A 375 16.90 -49.82 -5.36
N ARG A 376 17.79 -50.75 -5.75
CA ARG A 376 17.65 -52.18 -5.48
C ARG A 376 17.42 -52.40 -3.98
N VAL A 377 16.37 -53.13 -3.65
CA VAL A 377 15.91 -53.54 -2.30
C VAL A 377 16.98 -54.27 -1.45
N ILE A 378 18.18 -54.51 -2.00
CA ILE A 378 19.28 -55.21 -1.33
C ILE A 378 20.00 -54.30 -0.30
N GLU A 379 19.93 -52.97 -0.41
CA GLU A 379 20.59 -52.08 0.56
C GLU A 379 19.75 -51.79 1.82
N CYS A 380 18.46 -52.10 1.83
CA CYS A 380 17.62 -51.93 3.03
C CYS A 380 17.96 -52.90 4.18
N TYR A 381 18.64 -54.02 3.90
CA TYR A 381 19.07 -54.94 4.97
C TYR A 381 20.30 -54.45 5.73
N GLN A 382 21.11 -53.55 5.16
CA GLN A 382 22.27 -52.98 5.86
C GLN A 382 21.94 -51.70 6.65
N PHE A 383 20.74 -51.13 6.47
CA PHE A 383 20.28 -49.97 7.25
C PHE A 383 19.80 -50.35 8.67
N LEU A 384 19.55 -51.63 8.93
CA LEU A 384 19.10 -52.14 10.23
C LEU A 384 20.24 -52.62 11.15
N GLU A 385 21.48 -52.75 10.66
CA GLU A 385 22.65 -53.15 11.47
C GLU A 385 23.73 -52.05 11.51
N GLY A 386 23.38 -50.89 12.07
CA GLY A 386 24.23 -50.13 12.98
C GLY A 386 25.70 -49.83 12.64
N LYS A 387 26.13 -49.77 11.37
CA LYS A 387 27.54 -49.49 11.01
C LYS A 387 27.72 -48.62 9.77
N TYR A 388 27.16 -47.42 9.79
CA TYR A 388 27.80 -46.24 9.20
C TYR A 388 27.44 -45.04 10.08
N VAL A 389 28.42 -44.59 10.86
CA VAL A 389 28.36 -43.31 11.57
C VAL A 389 28.42 -42.22 10.50
N ILE A 390 27.26 -41.87 9.94
CA ILE A 390 27.08 -40.54 9.38
C ILE A 390 26.90 -39.63 10.60
N SER A 391 27.86 -38.76 10.82
CA SER A 391 27.72 -37.59 11.68
C SER A 391 26.63 -36.67 11.11
N ALA A 392 25.38 -37.09 11.18
CA ALA A 392 24.23 -36.22 11.12
C ALA A 392 23.91 -35.89 12.58
N ARG A 393 24.46 -34.77 13.05
CA ARG A 393 23.90 -34.10 14.23
C ARG A 393 22.44 -33.79 13.90
N PHE A 394 21.52 -34.63 14.35
CA PHE A 394 20.09 -34.34 14.43
C PHE A 394 19.88 -33.30 15.52
N ASN A 395 20.30 -32.05 15.23
CA ASN A 395 19.59 -30.92 15.76
C ASN A 395 18.24 -30.91 15.05
N VAL A 396 17.17 -30.77 15.83
CA VAL A 396 15.84 -30.42 15.36
C VAL A 396 15.96 -29.09 14.61
N LEU A 397 16.26 -29.13 13.31
CA LEU A 397 16.22 -27.95 12.46
C LEU A 397 14.76 -27.80 12.06
N LEU A 398 14.08 -26.82 12.66
CA LEU A 398 12.99 -26.15 11.95
C LEU A 398 13.50 -25.89 10.53
N ILE A 399 12.71 -26.21 9.50
CA ILE A 399 12.97 -25.65 8.18
C ILE A 399 12.85 -24.13 8.36
N LEU A 400 13.98 -23.48 8.64
CA LEU A 400 14.12 -22.05 8.44
C LEU A 400 13.81 -21.86 6.96
N SER A 401 12.76 -21.11 6.68
CA SER A 401 12.50 -20.66 5.31
C SER A 401 13.78 -19.99 4.84
N ASP A 402 14.38 -20.50 3.75
CA ASP A 402 15.49 -19.80 3.13
C ASP A 402 14.92 -18.52 2.51
N TRP A 403 15.02 -17.42 3.23
CA TRP A 403 14.44 -16.15 2.80
C TRP A 403 15.13 -15.59 1.55
N ASN A 404 16.34 -16.06 1.24
CA ASN A 404 17.05 -15.68 0.02
C ASN A 404 16.35 -16.20 -1.25
N SER A 405 15.50 -17.23 -1.13
CA SER A 405 14.75 -17.80 -2.26
C SER A 405 13.54 -16.97 -2.70
N ASN A 406 13.12 -15.98 -1.91
CA ASN A 406 11.96 -15.15 -2.22
C ASN A 406 12.38 -13.83 -2.90
N ASP A 407 12.33 -13.81 -4.23
CA ASP A 407 12.70 -12.68 -5.08
C ASP A 407 11.94 -11.38 -4.77
N GLU A 408 10.69 -11.46 -4.32
CA GLU A 408 9.86 -10.30 -4.00
C GLU A 408 10.42 -9.48 -2.82
N LEU A 409 11.25 -10.10 -1.98
CA LEU A 409 11.91 -9.42 -0.86
C LEU A 409 13.01 -8.45 -1.31
N PHE A 410 13.51 -8.62 -2.54
CA PHE A 410 14.65 -7.86 -3.07
C PHE A 410 14.24 -6.87 -4.17
N LYS A 411 13.05 -7.04 -4.77
CA LYS A 411 12.53 -6.16 -5.82
C LYS A 411 11.67 -5.03 -5.26
N PHE A 412 11.40 -4.03 -6.10
CA PHE A 412 10.41 -3.00 -5.82
C PHE A 412 9.02 -3.52 -6.22
N THR A 413 8.07 -3.51 -5.29
CA THR A 413 6.76 -4.16 -5.45
C THR A 413 5.59 -3.20 -5.23
N ARG A 414 5.83 -1.94 -4.85
CA ARG A 414 4.75 -0.97 -4.51
C ARG A 414 3.92 -0.50 -5.72
N GLY A 415 4.48 -0.53 -6.91
CA GLY A 415 3.81 -0.04 -8.12
C GLY A 415 4.76 0.02 -9.32
N ARG A 416 4.40 0.82 -10.31
CA ARG A 416 5.10 0.99 -11.58
C ARG A 416 5.56 2.43 -11.76
N PHE A 417 6.50 2.65 -12.65
CA PHE A 417 7.01 3.98 -12.98
C PHE A 417 6.62 4.33 -14.41
N VAL A 418 6.08 5.52 -14.63
CA VAL A 418 5.76 6.03 -15.97
C VAL A 418 6.90 6.85 -16.58
N VAL A 419 8.04 6.94 -15.87
CA VAL A 419 9.26 7.61 -16.31
C VAL A 419 10.43 6.65 -16.06
N ASP A 420 11.25 6.40 -17.09
CA ASP A 420 12.48 5.58 -17.03
C ASP A 420 12.32 4.29 -16.22
N GLU A 421 11.25 3.52 -16.49
CA GLU A 421 10.79 2.45 -15.60
C GLU A 421 11.88 1.43 -15.26
N ALA A 422 12.55 0.91 -16.28
CA ALA A 422 13.58 -0.10 -16.11
C ALA A 422 14.70 0.39 -15.19
N GLU A 423 15.09 1.66 -15.31
CA GLU A 423 16.14 2.26 -14.49
C GLU A 423 15.66 2.50 -13.05
N ASN A 424 14.41 2.95 -12.88
CA ASN A 424 13.81 3.15 -11.57
C ASN A 424 13.65 1.83 -10.79
N LEU A 425 13.28 0.74 -11.46
CA LEU A 425 13.22 -0.60 -10.87
C LEU A 425 14.62 -1.12 -10.53
N ARG A 426 15.59 -1.02 -11.45
CA ARG A 426 16.97 -1.49 -11.26
C ARG A 426 17.64 -0.80 -10.06
N LYS A 427 17.46 0.51 -9.92
CA LYS A 427 18.03 1.29 -8.80
C LYS A 427 17.37 1.02 -7.44
N ARG A 428 16.23 0.32 -7.41
CA ARG A 428 15.48 -0.05 -6.19
C ARG A 428 15.46 -1.56 -5.94
N GLU A 429 16.20 -2.33 -6.74
CA GLU A 429 16.51 -3.72 -6.48
C GLU A 429 17.87 -3.83 -5.80
N ILE A 430 17.95 -4.62 -4.72
CA ILE A 430 19.21 -4.91 -4.04
C ILE A 430 19.20 -6.36 -3.56
N ARG A 431 20.27 -7.10 -3.88
CA ARG A 431 20.48 -8.48 -3.44
C ARG A 431 21.51 -8.54 -2.34
N PHE A 432 21.19 -9.30 -1.30
CA PHE A 432 21.99 -9.50 -0.10
C PHE A 432 21.53 -10.78 0.60
N ASP A 433 22.31 -11.26 1.57
CA ASP A 433 21.95 -12.46 2.33
C ASP A 433 21.01 -12.09 3.50
N LEU A 434 19.71 -12.29 3.27
CA LEU A 434 18.65 -12.01 4.21
C LEU A 434 18.64 -12.98 5.41
N ASN A 435 19.07 -14.23 5.22
CA ASN A 435 19.25 -15.15 6.35
C ASN A 435 20.37 -14.68 7.29
N ARG A 436 21.46 -14.15 6.74
CA ARG A 436 22.53 -13.53 7.54
C ARG A 436 22.05 -12.27 8.23
N LEU A 437 21.28 -11.42 7.54
CA LEU A 437 20.72 -10.21 8.15
C LEU A 437 19.81 -10.54 9.35
N ALA A 438 18.99 -11.57 9.22
CA ALA A 438 18.12 -12.03 10.30
C ALA A 438 18.89 -12.66 11.47
N SER A 439 20.03 -13.32 11.21
CA SER A 439 20.93 -13.81 12.25
C SER A 439 21.52 -12.62 13.04
N VAL A 440 22.02 -11.60 12.33
CA VAL A 440 22.51 -10.35 12.94
C VAL A 440 21.42 -9.68 13.77
N ALA A 441 20.18 -9.65 13.27
CA ALA A 441 19.07 -9.08 13.99
C ALA A 441 18.79 -9.80 15.31
N ALA A 442 18.77 -11.14 15.31
CA ALA A 442 18.61 -11.95 16.52
C ALA A 442 19.75 -11.72 17.52
N ASP A 443 21.00 -11.77 17.04
CA ASP A 443 22.20 -11.57 17.85
C ASP A 443 22.21 -10.18 18.51
N SER A 444 21.80 -9.14 17.77
CA SER A 444 21.83 -7.75 18.24
C SER A 444 20.95 -7.47 19.46
N ILE A 445 19.95 -8.31 19.71
CA ILE A 445 19.05 -8.21 20.87
C ILE A 445 19.13 -9.43 21.80
N GLY A 446 20.11 -10.31 21.59
CA GLY A 446 20.32 -11.52 22.38
C GLY A 446 19.19 -12.54 22.27
N ALA A 447 18.50 -12.62 21.12
CA ALA A 447 17.52 -13.66 20.82
C ALA A 447 18.21 -14.84 20.12
N ALA A 448 17.71 -16.07 20.28
CA ALA A 448 18.39 -17.23 19.68
C ALA A 448 18.18 -17.34 18.16
N LYS A 449 17.02 -16.90 17.65
CA LYS A 449 16.74 -16.85 16.21
C LYS A 449 15.59 -15.90 15.85
N CYS A 450 15.60 -15.45 14.60
CA CYS A 450 14.45 -14.86 13.92
C CYS A 450 13.56 -15.99 13.34
N ILE A 451 12.24 -15.89 13.54
CA ILE A 451 11.24 -16.88 13.08
C ILE A 451 10.33 -16.37 11.95
N SER A 452 10.28 -15.06 11.73
CA SER A 452 9.40 -14.46 10.73
C SER A 452 10.01 -13.16 10.20
N ILE A 453 9.90 -12.96 8.87
CA ILE A 453 10.26 -11.73 8.19
C ILE A 453 9.07 -11.27 7.36
N LYS A 454 8.66 -10.02 7.55
CA LYS A 454 7.67 -9.33 6.72
C LYS A 454 8.30 -8.08 6.12
N LYS A 455 8.33 -7.98 4.78
CA LYS A 455 8.71 -6.74 4.10
C LYS A 455 7.61 -5.68 4.33
N TYR A 456 8.00 -4.48 4.72
CA TYR A 456 7.10 -3.31 4.66
C TYR A 456 6.88 -2.89 3.21
N PRO A 457 5.84 -2.09 2.91
CA PRO A 457 5.70 -1.46 1.60
C PRO A 457 7.02 -0.78 1.20
N ASP A 458 7.47 -0.97 -0.05
CA ASP A 458 8.77 -0.42 -0.47
C ASP A 458 8.77 1.11 -0.34
N ARG A 459 9.82 1.64 0.28
CA ARG A 459 10.14 3.06 0.22
C ARG A 459 10.96 3.34 -1.02
N MET A 460 11.08 4.62 -1.39
CA MET A 460 11.79 5.00 -2.63
C MET A 460 13.31 4.77 -2.57
N PHE A 461 13.90 4.69 -1.37
CA PHE A 461 15.36 4.69 -1.16
C PHE A 461 15.86 3.58 -0.25
N ASN A 462 14.98 2.75 0.29
CA ASN A 462 15.36 1.64 1.17
C ASN A 462 14.29 0.55 1.17
N LYS A 463 14.69 -0.63 1.66
CA LYS A 463 13.81 -1.73 2.04
C LYS A 463 13.80 -1.84 3.55
N ALA A 464 12.62 -2.06 4.11
CA ALA A 464 12.45 -2.27 5.54
C ALA A 464 11.73 -3.60 5.79
N PHE A 465 12.19 -4.33 6.79
CA PHE A 465 11.68 -5.64 7.16
C PHE A 465 11.35 -5.65 8.65
N LEU A 466 10.12 -6.04 8.98
CA LEU A 466 9.74 -6.42 10.34
C LEU A 466 10.23 -7.85 10.60
N MET A 467 11.10 -8.02 11.58
CA MET A 467 11.67 -9.31 11.97
C MET A 467 11.18 -9.68 13.36
N THR A 468 10.49 -10.83 13.46
CA THR A 468 9.99 -11.36 14.74
C THR A 468 10.92 -12.46 15.23
N MET A 469 11.35 -12.36 16.49
CA MET A 469 12.22 -13.33 17.16
C MET A 469 11.41 -14.45 17.82
N GLU A 470 12.07 -15.55 18.16
CA GLU A 470 11.40 -16.69 18.81
C GLU A 470 10.80 -16.39 20.19
N ASP A 471 11.28 -15.35 20.87
CA ASP A 471 10.76 -14.88 22.15
C ASP A 471 9.62 -13.85 22.00
N GLY A 472 9.17 -13.60 20.76
CA GLY A 472 8.10 -12.66 20.43
C GLY A 472 8.54 -11.21 20.30
N ARG A 473 9.80 -10.86 20.58
CA ARG A 473 10.31 -9.50 20.34
C ARG A 473 10.40 -9.21 18.85
N GLU A 474 10.19 -7.95 18.49
CA GLU A 474 10.22 -7.49 17.10
C GLU A 474 11.25 -6.38 16.90
N VAL A 475 11.95 -6.43 15.78
CA VAL A 475 12.89 -5.39 15.34
C VAL A 475 12.65 -5.04 13.88
N VAL A 476 13.10 -3.86 13.47
CA VAL A 476 13.08 -3.43 12.06
C VAL A 476 14.49 -3.50 11.51
N ALA A 477 14.66 -4.23 10.40
CA ALA A 477 15.88 -4.21 9.61
C ALA A 477 15.67 -3.32 8.39
N LYS A 478 16.55 -2.33 8.18
CA LYS A 478 16.52 -1.43 7.04
C LYS A 478 17.77 -1.62 6.18
N VAL A 479 17.59 -1.70 4.86
CA VAL A 479 18.66 -1.85 3.87
C VAL A 479 18.51 -0.75 2.82
N PRO A 480 19.49 0.15 2.62
CA PRO A 480 19.41 1.18 1.60
C PRO A 480 19.43 0.57 0.19
N ASN A 481 18.66 1.16 -0.72
CA ASN A 481 18.69 0.83 -2.14
C ASN A 481 19.91 1.47 -2.83
N PRO A 482 20.32 1.03 -4.03
CA PRO A 482 21.39 1.65 -4.80
C PRO A 482 21.22 3.16 -5.07
N ASN A 483 19.99 3.68 -5.11
CA ASN A 483 19.71 5.13 -5.24
C ASN A 483 19.71 5.90 -3.91
N ALA A 484 20.04 5.28 -2.78
CA ALA A 484 19.97 5.88 -1.45
C ALA A 484 20.99 7.00 -1.17
N GLY A 485 22.01 7.14 -2.02
CA GLY A 485 23.13 8.06 -1.84
C GLY A 485 24.47 7.34 -1.96
N VAL A 486 25.54 7.94 -1.43
CA VAL A 486 26.88 7.33 -1.51
C VAL A 486 27.03 6.25 -0.43
N PRO A 487 27.51 5.05 -0.82
CA PRO A 487 27.80 3.98 0.12
C PRO A 487 28.65 4.45 1.30
N HIS A 488 28.50 3.78 2.44
CA HIS A 488 29.03 4.18 3.74
C HIS A 488 28.41 5.47 4.31
N PHE A 489 28.42 6.58 3.58
CA PHE A 489 28.00 7.88 4.10
C PHE A 489 26.50 7.93 4.42
N THR A 490 25.65 7.33 3.57
CA THR A 490 24.20 7.32 3.80
C THR A 490 23.85 6.61 5.12
N THR A 491 24.32 5.37 5.32
CA THR A 491 23.99 4.60 6.53
C THR A 491 24.70 5.13 7.77
N ALA A 492 25.99 5.48 7.69
CA ALA A 492 26.71 6.03 8.84
C ALA A 492 26.10 7.34 9.34
N SER A 493 25.71 8.22 8.41
CA SER A 493 25.09 9.49 8.78
C SER A 493 23.72 9.30 9.43
N GLU A 494 22.90 8.42 8.87
CA GLU A 494 21.56 8.17 9.40
C GLU A 494 21.61 7.62 10.83
N VAL A 495 22.47 6.64 11.10
CA VAL A 495 22.60 6.04 12.43
C VAL A 495 23.06 7.07 13.46
N ALA A 496 24.09 7.86 13.12
CA ALA A 496 24.58 8.92 14.02
C ALA A 496 23.51 9.99 14.26
N THR A 497 22.73 10.33 13.24
CA THR A 497 21.64 11.29 13.33
C THR A 497 20.53 10.81 14.26
N MET A 498 20.08 9.56 14.14
CA MET A 498 19.06 8.98 15.04
C MET A 498 19.54 8.99 16.50
N ASP A 499 20.79 8.60 16.75
CA ASP A 499 21.33 8.55 18.10
C ASP A 499 21.53 9.97 18.69
N PHE A 500 21.95 10.94 17.87
CA PHE A 500 22.01 12.35 18.27
C PHE A 500 20.62 12.93 18.57
N ALA A 501 19.63 12.65 17.72
CA ALA A 501 18.26 13.08 17.92
C ALA A 501 17.71 12.55 19.25
N ARG A 502 17.99 11.29 19.58
CA ARG A 502 17.58 10.66 20.83
C ARG A 502 18.31 11.17 22.06
N LYS A 503 19.65 11.18 22.03
CA LYS A 503 20.49 11.52 23.20
C LYS A 503 20.59 13.02 23.46
N ILE A 504 20.69 13.83 22.41
CA ILE A 504 21.04 15.26 22.52
C ILE A 504 19.81 16.15 22.36
N LEU A 505 18.93 15.82 21.41
CA LEU A 505 17.75 16.61 21.06
C LEU A 505 16.46 16.16 21.76
N ASN A 506 16.50 15.11 22.59
CA ASN A 506 15.33 14.53 23.27
C ASN A 506 14.18 14.19 22.31
N THR A 507 14.51 13.70 21.12
CA THR A 507 13.53 13.32 20.11
C THR A 507 13.29 11.82 20.17
N PRO A 508 12.03 11.34 20.10
CA PRO A 508 11.75 9.92 20.11
C PRO A 508 12.15 9.30 18.76
N ALA A 509 13.43 9.00 18.56
CA ALA A 509 13.93 8.26 17.39
C ALA A 509 14.16 6.79 17.76
N PRO A 510 14.00 5.84 16.81
CA PRO A 510 14.27 4.42 17.06
C PRO A 510 15.68 4.18 17.58
N ARG A 511 15.82 3.34 18.61
CA ARG A 511 17.13 2.89 19.05
C ARG A 511 17.75 1.96 18.00
N VAL A 512 19.00 2.22 17.60
CA VAL A 512 19.78 1.30 16.76
C VAL A 512 20.42 0.21 17.63
N TYR A 513 20.24 -1.05 17.22
CA TYR A 513 20.81 -2.24 17.89
C TYR A 513 22.11 -2.70 17.23
N ALA A 514 22.13 -2.72 15.90
CA ALA A 514 23.31 -3.08 15.11
C ALA A 514 23.22 -2.38 13.75
N TRP A 515 24.35 -2.10 13.12
CA TRP A 515 24.39 -1.54 11.78
C TRP A 515 25.72 -1.84 11.11
N ASN A 516 25.75 -1.73 9.79
CA ASN A 516 26.98 -1.83 9.01
C ASN A 516 26.84 -0.97 7.76
N SER A 517 27.86 -0.17 7.47
CA SER A 517 27.90 0.68 6.27
C SER A 517 28.98 0.25 5.26
N GLN A 518 29.65 -0.87 5.52
CA GLN A 518 30.76 -1.43 4.75
C GLN A 518 30.35 -2.78 4.15
N ALA A 519 29.41 -2.75 3.19
CA ALA A 519 28.77 -3.92 2.59
C ALA A 519 29.76 -5.04 2.18
N LYS A 520 30.91 -4.70 1.59
CA LYS A 520 31.92 -5.67 1.10
C LYS A 520 32.63 -6.43 2.23
N SER A 521 32.66 -5.87 3.44
CA SER A 521 33.37 -6.45 4.58
C SER A 521 32.47 -7.34 5.45
N HIS A 522 31.16 -7.37 5.18
CA HIS A 522 30.19 -8.02 6.03
C HIS A 522 29.48 -9.18 5.32
N PRO A 523 29.26 -10.34 5.98
CA PRO A 523 28.62 -11.51 5.36
C PRO A 523 27.20 -11.29 4.81
N VAL A 524 26.51 -10.23 5.24
CA VAL A 524 25.21 -9.83 4.68
C VAL A 524 25.35 -9.37 3.22
N GLY A 525 26.49 -8.78 2.84
CA GLY A 525 26.74 -8.28 1.49
C GLY A 525 26.05 -6.96 1.15
N ALA A 526 25.42 -6.30 2.13
CA ALA A 526 24.81 -4.98 1.98
C ALA A 526 25.01 -4.14 3.25
N GLU A 527 24.81 -2.83 3.12
CA GLU A 527 24.64 -1.94 4.26
C GLU A 527 23.31 -2.24 4.95
N PHE A 528 23.25 -2.08 6.27
CA PHE A 528 22.01 -2.30 7.00
C PHE A 528 21.97 -1.55 8.32
N ILE A 529 20.76 -1.38 8.84
CA ILE A 529 20.46 -0.89 10.18
C ILE A 529 19.44 -1.85 10.80
N ILE A 530 19.76 -2.43 11.96
CA ILE A 530 18.81 -3.13 12.83
C ILE A 530 18.43 -2.17 13.95
N MET A 531 17.14 -1.89 14.08
CA MET A 531 16.63 -0.89 15.02
C MET A 531 15.32 -1.32 15.67
N GLU A 532 14.97 -0.59 16.72
CA GLU A 532 13.72 -0.71 17.45
C GLU A 532 12.50 -0.53 16.54
N LYS A 533 11.48 -1.38 16.72
CA LYS A 533 10.17 -1.16 16.14
C LYS A 533 9.47 -0.05 16.91
N THR A 534 9.23 1.08 16.24
CA THR A 534 8.48 2.21 16.81
C THR A 534 7.10 1.77 17.28
N GLN A 535 6.74 2.16 18.50
CA GLN A 535 5.43 1.87 19.09
C GLN A 535 4.37 2.85 18.58
N GLY A 536 3.10 2.45 18.66
CA GLY A 536 1.97 3.27 18.21
C GLY A 536 1.60 3.05 16.75
N VAL A 537 0.90 4.03 16.17
CA VAL A 537 0.45 4.01 14.77
C VAL A 537 0.97 5.24 14.02
N PRO A 538 1.24 5.15 12.71
CA PRO A 538 1.53 6.31 11.88
C PRO A 538 0.41 7.36 12.00
N LEU A 539 0.78 8.63 12.03
CA LEU A 539 -0.15 9.75 12.17
C LEU A 539 -1.16 9.75 11.02
N SER A 540 -0.75 9.36 9.82
CA SER A 540 -1.61 9.29 8.62
C SER A 540 -2.85 8.42 8.81
N GLN A 541 -2.77 7.37 9.62
CA GLN A 541 -3.88 6.46 9.88
C GLN A 541 -4.97 7.05 10.78
N VAL A 542 -4.61 8.06 11.56
CA VAL A 542 -5.48 8.62 12.60
C VAL A 542 -5.74 10.11 12.41
N TRP A 543 -4.94 10.82 11.60
CA TRP A 543 -4.99 12.28 11.41
C TRP A 543 -6.40 12.76 11.08
N ASP A 544 -7.06 12.21 10.05
CA ASP A 544 -8.38 12.67 9.62
C ASP A 544 -9.49 12.46 10.65
N THR A 545 -9.29 11.52 11.58
CA THR A 545 -10.23 11.24 12.66
C THR A 545 -10.00 12.13 13.89
N MET A 546 -8.83 12.76 14.01
CA MET A 546 -8.49 13.65 15.13
C MET A 546 -9.21 14.99 14.99
N LYS A 547 -9.78 15.49 16.08
CA LYS A 547 -10.32 16.86 16.14
C LYS A 547 -9.57 17.72 17.16
N PRO A 548 -9.95 17.89 18.44
CA PRO A 548 -9.15 18.75 19.32
C PRO A 548 -7.70 18.24 19.48
N GLN A 549 -7.44 16.94 19.25
CA GLN A 549 -6.12 16.33 19.35
C GLN A 549 -5.13 16.80 18.27
N LYS A 550 -5.59 17.25 17.08
CA LYS A 550 -4.68 17.75 16.03
C LYS A 550 -3.80 18.89 16.55
N LEU A 551 -4.39 19.80 17.33
CA LEU A 551 -3.66 20.89 17.97
C LEU A 551 -2.56 20.38 18.90
N GLN A 552 -2.84 19.35 19.68
CA GLN A 552 -1.90 18.84 20.67
C GLN A 552 -0.73 18.11 20.01
N VAL A 553 -0.97 17.39 18.91
CA VAL A 553 0.09 16.84 18.05
C VAL A 553 0.95 17.97 17.49
N LEU A 554 0.33 19.07 17.04
CA LEU A 554 1.07 20.24 16.55
C LEU A 554 1.93 20.87 17.64
N LEU A 555 1.38 21.08 18.83
CA LEU A 555 2.14 21.60 19.97
C LEU A 555 3.29 20.66 20.37
N ALA A 556 3.07 19.35 20.35
CA ALA A 556 4.12 18.36 20.59
C ALA A 556 5.22 18.43 19.54
N MET A 557 4.86 18.57 18.26
CA MET A 557 5.82 18.73 17.16
C MET A 557 6.62 20.04 17.27
N THR A 558 5.94 21.17 17.54
CA THR A 558 6.60 22.46 17.76
C THR A 558 7.59 22.38 18.93
N ARG A 559 7.26 21.65 20.00
CA ARG A 559 8.20 21.42 21.11
C ARG A 559 9.43 20.65 20.64
N LEU A 560 9.28 19.60 19.83
CA LEU A 560 10.42 18.84 19.29
C LEU A 560 11.30 19.72 18.38
N GLN A 561 10.70 20.43 17.43
CA GLN A 561 11.40 21.37 16.56
C GLN A 561 12.15 22.46 17.35
N LYS A 562 11.56 22.97 18.44
CA LYS A 562 12.23 23.91 19.35
C LYS A 562 13.49 23.30 19.99
N HIS A 563 13.45 22.02 20.37
CA HIS A 563 14.65 21.33 20.87
C HIS A 563 15.70 21.16 19.77
N TRP A 564 15.31 20.87 18.53
CA TRP A 564 16.25 20.78 17.40
C TRP A 564 17.00 22.10 17.20
N LEU A 565 16.30 23.23 17.30
CA LEU A 565 16.87 24.57 17.15
C LEU A 565 17.69 25.05 18.35
N SER A 566 17.62 24.36 19.50
CA SER A 566 18.44 24.65 20.69
C SER A 566 19.91 24.29 20.49
N VAL A 567 20.20 23.49 19.46
CA VAL A 567 21.54 23.07 19.07
C VAL A 567 21.88 23.67 17.72
N SER A 568 23.12 24.13 17.57
CA SER A 568 23.68 24.52 16.29
C SER A 568 25.01 23.82 16.05
N PHE A 569 25.50 23.87 14.81
CA PHE A 569 26.74 23.20 14.43
C PHE A 569 27.78 24.22 13.96
N SER A 570 29.03 23.81 14.00
CA SER A 570 30.17 24.62 13.51
C SER A 570 30.29 24.65 11.99
N HIS A 571 29.72 23.66 11.31
CA HIS A 571 29.84 23.47 9.86
C HIS A 571 28.49 23.03 9.26
N TYR A 572 28.34 23.27 7.96
CA TYR A 572 27.27 22.72 7.11
C TYR A 572 27.73 21.39 6.52
N GLY A 573 26.84 20.41 6.40
CA GLY A 573 27.21 19.04 6.03
C GLY A 573 26.18 18.03 6.53
N SER A 574 26.60 16.86 6.96
CA SER A 574 25.74 15.90 7.69
C SER A 574 26.41 15.39 8.96
N LEU A 575 25.62 14.81 9.86
CA LEU A 575 26.13 14.29 11.13
C LEU A 575 26.57 12.83 10.99
N TYR A 576 27.67 12.47 11.64
CA TYR A 576 28.30 11.14 11.66
C TYR A 576 28.82 10.81 13.05
N TYR A 577 29.20 9.56 13.31
CA TYR A 577 30.14 9.30 14.41
C TYR A 577 31.53 9.76 14.01
N ALA A 578 32.31 10.26 14.97
CA ALA A 578 33.65 10.77 14.73
C ALA A 578 34.61 9.74 14.13
N GLY A 579 34.36 8.44 14.35
CA GLY A 579 35.16 7.35 13.76
C GLY A 579 34.84 7.03 12.30
N ASP A 580 33.69 7.49 11.78
CA ASP A 580 33.24 7.20 10.41
C ASP A 580 33.70 8.24 9.40
N VAL A 581 34.21 9.39 9.85
CA VAL A 581 34.66 10.49 8.99
C VAL A 581 35.96 11.08 9.50
N GLN A 582 36.63 11.87 8.67
CA GLN A 582 37.78 12.67 9.06
C GLN A 582 37.30 14.12 9.28
N PRO A 583 36.93 14.52 10.51
CA PRO A 583 36.39 15.85 10.75
C PRO A 583 37.46 16.93 10.57
N PRO A 584 37.14 18.09 9.98
CA PRO A 584 38.05 19.23 9.92
C PRO A 584 38.34 19.81 11.31
N ALA A 585 39.39 20.62 11.41
CA ALA A 585 39.69 21.36 12.63
C ALA A 585 38.51 22.26 13.05
N GLY A 586 38.22 22.30 14.35
CA GLY A 586 37.11 23.10 14.87
C GLY A 586 35.73 22.47 14.67
N ASN A 587 35.64 21.18 14.31
CA ASN A 587 34.38 20.43 14.33
C ASN A 587 33.81 20.35 15.76
N HIS A 588 32.57 20.82 15.92
CA HIS A 588 31.81 20.75 17.17
C HIS A 588 30.34 21.09 16.91
N TYR A 589 29.48 20.73 17.85
CA TYR A 589 28.17 21.33 18.00
C TYR A 589 28.14 22.26 19.22
N VAL A 590 27.16 23.15 19.25
CA VAL A 590 26.92 24.11 20.33
C VAL A 590 25.59 23.78 20.96
N LYS A 591 25.58 23.49 22.26
CA LYS A 591 24.38 23.24 23.06
C LYS A 591 24.41 24.14 24.28
N ASP A 592 23.29 24.78 24.59
CA ASP A 592 23.17 25.73 25.71
C ASP A 592 24.25 26.83 25.68
N GLY A 593 24.60 27.30 24.48
CA GLY A 593 25.63 28.32 24.25
C GLY A 593 27.08 27.84 24.44
N LYS A 594 27.31 26.55 24.69
CA LYS A 594 28.64 25.97 24.92
C LYS A 594 29.04 25.04 23.79
N ALA A 595 30.27 25.19 23.30
CA ALA A 595 30.85 24.30 22.30
C ALA A 595 31.22 22.94 22.92
N VAL A 596 30.77 21.85 22.30
CA VAL A 596 31.10 20.47 22.70
C VAL A 596 32.06 19.89 21.65
N ARG A 597 33.36 19.84 22.01
CA ARG A 597 34.47 19.57 21.08
C ARG A 597 34.97 18.12 21.07
N ASP A 598 34.74 17.36 22.14
CA ASP A 598 35.11 15.95 22.28
C ASP A 598 33.85 15.07 22.21
N SER A 599 33.10 15.22 21.13
CA SER A 599 31.86 14.48 20.92
C SER A 599 32.13 13.16 20.21
N GLU A 600 31.33 12.15 20.51
CA GLU A 600 31.19 10.95 19.65
C GLU A 600 30.67 11.30 18.25
N PHE A 601 30.13 12.50 18.05
CA PHE A 601 29.56 13.00 16.81
C PHE A 601 30.46 14.00 16.10
N ALA A 602 30.45 13.96 14.77
CA ALA A 602 31.18 14.86 13.91
C ALA A 602 30.33 15.33 12.73
N ILE A 603 30.58 16.55 12.24
CA ILE A 603 30.03 17.03 10.97
C ILE A 603 30.96 16.59 9.83
N GLY A 604 30.41 15.90 8.84
CA GLY A 604 31.10 15.41 7.66
C GLY A 604 30.41 15.83 6.36
N PRO A 605 30.69 15.16 5.24
CA PRO A 605 30.08 15.45 3.94
C PRO A 605 28.54 15.45 3.99
N ALA A 606 27.89 16.28 3.18
CA ALA A 606 26.44 16.35 3.09
C ALA A 606 25.85 15.09 2.46
N THR A 607 24.76 14.57 3.04
CA THR A 607 23.95 13.43 2.55
C THR A 607 22.59 13.85 1.98
N GLY A 608 22.35 15.17 1.88
CA GLY A 608 21.13 15.76 1.33
C GLY A 608 20.91 15.39 -0.13
N ARG A 609 19.65 15.21 -0.53
CA ARG A 609 19.26 14.63 -1.83
C ARG A 609 19.71 15.45 -3.03
N ASP A 610 19.76 16.76 -2.89
CA ASP A 610 20.27 17.71 -3.87
C ASP A 610 21.75 17.46 -4.24
N TRP A 611 22.51 16.71 -3.43
CA TRP A 611 23.89 16.32 -3.72
C TRP A 611 24.04 14.99 -4.47
N PHE A 612 22.99 14.17 -4.56
CA PHE A 612 23.08 12.80 -5.09
C PHE A 612 22.09 12.50 -6.22
N ASP A 613 20.93 13.13 -6.21
CA ASP A 613 19.86 12.88 -7.16
C ASP A 613 20.22 13.36 -8.56
N ALA A 614 19.50 12.84 -9.55
CA ALA A 614 19.71 13.11 -10.97
C ALA A 614 21.16 12.87 -11.44
N GLY A 615 21.83 11.87 -10.84
CA GLY A 615 23.21 11.50 -11.20
C GLY A 615 24.30 12.33 -10.53
N ARG A 616 23.97 13.33 -9.70
CA ARG A 616 24.98 14.16 -9.01
C ARG A 616 25.91 13.36 -8.09
N SER A 617 25.51 12.15 -7.68
CA SER A 617 26.31 11.26 -6.84
C SER A 617 27.66 10.88 -7.42
N VAL A 618 27.80 10.82 -8.75
CA VAL A 618 29.06 10.44 -9.44
C VAL A 618 29.98 11.63 -9.70
N LEU A 619 29.53 12.86 -9.39
CA LEU A 619 30.33 14.05 -9.62
C LEU A 619 31.50 14.13 -8.63
N ASP A 620 32.69 14.34 -9.18
CA ASP A 620 33.89 14.66 -8.41
C ASP A 620 33.85 16.15 -8.01
N ILE A 621 33.20 16.40 -6.88
CA ILE A 621 32.99 17.72 -6.28
C ILE A 621 33.12 17.61 -4.76
N GLU A 622 33.55 18.70 -4.12
CA GLU A 622 33.52 18.85 -2.67
C GLU A 622 32.07 18.77 -2.18
N LYS A 623 31.83 17.91 -1.19
CA LYS A 623 30.50 17.71 -0.55
C LYS A 623 30.50 18.20 0.90
N GLY A 624 31.45 19.04 1.27
CA GLY A 624 31.64 19.56 2.61
C GLY A 624 32.44 18.62 3.51
N PRO A 625 32.49 18.89 4.82
CA PRO A 625 31.72 19.93 5.52
C PRO A 625 32.26 21.36 5.29
N TRP A 626 31.38 22.37 5.27
CA TRP A 626 31.74 23.77 5.02
C TRP A 626 31.66 24.63 6.28
N ALA A 627 32.65 25.51 6.50
CA ALA A 627 32.74 26.32 7.71
C ALA A 627 31.89 27.61 7.68
N SER A 628 31.35 27.97 6.51
CA SER A 628 30.53 29.18 6.35
C SER A 628 29.40 28.99 5.35
N LEU A 629 28.34 29.80 5.49
CA LEU A 629 27.19 29.77 4.60
C LEU A 629 27.59 30.11 3.16
N THR A 630 28.48 31.10 2.99
CA THR A 630 28.98 31.49 1.67
C THR A 630 29.69 30.32 0.97
N GLN A 631 30.54 29.57 1.67
CA GLN A 631 31.20 28.37 1.11
C GLN A 631 30.18 27.31 0.70
N TYR A 632 29.19 27.03 1.55
CA TYR A 632 28.12 26.07 1.25
C TYR A 632 27.34 26.47 -0.02
N LEU A 633 26.90 27.72 -0.11
CA LEU A 633 26.14 28.22 -1.27
C LEU A 633 27.00 28.30 -2.56
N GLN A 634 28.27 28.65 -2.44
CA GLN A 634 29.21 28.59 -3.57
C GLN A 634 29.44 27.15 -4.06
N ALA A 635 29.49 26.19 -3.14
CA ALA A 635 29.60 24.77 -3.47
C ALA A 635 28.35 24.28 -4.22
N VAL A 636 27.15 24.76 -3.87
CA VAL A 636 25.92 24.50 -4.65
C VAL A 636 26.05 25.02 -6.08
N GLY A 637 26.48 26.27 -6.26
CA GLY A 637 26.69 26.82 -7.62
C GLY A 637 27.73 26.02 -8.42
N THR A 638 28.77 25.51 -7.76
CA THR A 638 29.80 24.65 -8.36
C THR A 638 29.26 23.28 -8.75
N ARG A 639 28.47 22.66 -7.87
CA ARG A 639 27.76 21.40 -8.11
C ARG A 639 26.89 21.49 -9.36
N GLU A 640 26.01 22.50 -9.43
CA GLU A 640 25.09 22.65 -10.56
C GLU A 640 25.83 22.94 -11.86
N THR A 641 26.88 23.77 -11.83
CA THR A 641 27.75 24.02 -13.00
C THR A 641 28.33 22.71 -13.53
N LYS A 642 28.87 21.88 -12.62
CA LYS A 642 29.49 20.60 -13.00
C LYS A 642 28.45 19.61 -13.53
N ALA A 643 27.27 19.56 -12.91
CA ALA A 643 26.17 18.72 -13.36
C ALA A 643 25.76 19.06 -14.80
N ILE A 644 25.53 20.35 -15.10
CA ILE A 644 25.17 20.82 -16.44
C ILE A 644 26.25 20.48 -17.49
N GLN A 645 27.53 20.53 -17.10
CA GLN A 645 28.65 20.25 -18.01
C GLN A 645 28.90 18.76 -18.24
N SER A 646 28.49 17.88 -17.32
CA SER A 646 28.96 16.49 -17.26
C SER A 646 27.84 15.44 -17.26
N LEU A 647 26.57 15.83 -17.10
CA LEU A 647 25.43 14.93 -16.98
C LEU A 647 24.32 15.33 -17.96
N GLU A 648 23.47 14.36 -18.28
CA GLU A 648 22.21 14.60 -18.98
C GLU A 648 21.12 14.97 -17.98
N PRO A 649 20.37 16.07 -18.19
CA PRO A 649 19.31 16.47 -17.28
C PRO A 649 18.17 15.43 -17.29
N PRO A 650 17.55 15.14 -16.14
CA PRO A 650 16.40 14.25 -16.10
C PRO A 650 15.23 14.87 -16.85
N LYS A 651 14.31 14.03 -17.35
CA LYS A 651 13.05 14.52 -17.93
C LYS A 651 12.21 15.20 -16.83
N GLN A 652 11.61 16.34 -17.17
CA GLN A 652 10.94 17.20 -16.20
C GLN A 652 9.45 16.88 -16.11
N ILE A 653 8.99 16.52 -14.91
CA ILE A 653 7.57 16.28 -14.62
C ILE A 653 6.88 17.58 -14.15
N ALA A 654 7.64 18.48 -13.53
CA ALA A 654 7.16 19.76 -12.97
C ALA A 654 7.05 20.89 -14.00
N LEU A 655 7.58 20.69 -15.22
CA LEU A 655 7.63 21.71 -16.26
C LEU A 655 7.63 21.07 -17.65
N PHE A 656 6.58 21.29 -18.42
CA PHE A 656 6.57 20.89 -19.83
C PHE A 656 7.38 21.86 -20.68
N CYS A 657 8.25 21.30 -21.51
CA CYS A 657 9.17 22.05 -22.36
C CYS A 657 8.84 21.79 -23.84
N GLY A 658 9.03 22.80 -24.68
CA GLY A 658 8.78 22.66 -26.12
C GLY A 658 8.72 23.99 -26.89
N PRO A 659 8.47 23.94 -28.20
CA PRO A 659 8.13 25.10 -29.03
C PRO A 659 6.97 25.94 -28.47
N LYS A 660 7.10 27.28 -28.45
CA LYS A 660 6.12 28.23 -27.84
C LYS A 660 6.00 28.13 -26.32
N LEU A 661 6.57 27.11 -25.70
CA LEU A 661 6.84 27.04 -24.27
C LEU A 661 8.32 27.33 -24.00
N TYR A 662 8.75 27.01 -22.79
CA TYR A 662 10.15 27.04 -22.42
C TYR A 662 10.98 25.96 -23.11
N ARG A 663 12.21 26.33 -23.49
CA ARG A 663 13.23 25.42 -23.99
C ARG A 663 14.49 25.53 -23.13
N PRO A 664 14.85 24.49 -22.37
CA PRO A 664 16.07 24.49 -21.56
C PRO A 664 17.30 24.78 -22.41
N ASN A 665 18.20 25.63 -21.91
CA ASN A 665 19.41 25.99 -22.64
C ASN A 665 20.65 25.97 -21.73
N THR A 666 21.61 25.11 -22.07
CA THR A 666 22.85 24.94 -21.31
C THR A 666 23.62 26.23 -21.10
N GLU A 667 23.76 27.08 -22.12
CA GLU A 667 24.49 28.35 -22.03
C GLU A 667 23.79 29.35 -21.11
N LYS A 668 22.44 29.43 -21.18
CA LYS A 668 21.64 30.26 -20.27
C LYS A 668 21.77 29.78 -18.82
N LYS A 669 21.74 28.47 -18.57
CA LYS A 669 21.95 27.87 -17.23
C LYS A 669 23.33 28.23 -16.66
N ILE A 670 24.39 28.09 -17.46
CA ILE A 670 25.75 28.43 -17.06
C ILE A 670 25.89 29.93 -16.78
N THR A 671 25.26 30.77 -17.62
CA THR A 671 25.23 32.22 -17.42
C THR A 671 24.52 32.60 -16.12
N ALA A 672 23.36 32.02 -15.84
CA ALA A 672 22.63 32.23 -14.60
C ALA A 672 23.46 31.83 -13.36
N LEU A 673 24.22 30.73 -13.44
CA LEU A 673 25.13 30.31 -12.36
C LEU A 673 26.34 31.22 -12.19
N ALA A 674 26.87 31.79 -13.28
CA ALA A 674 27.91 32.80 -13.21
C ALA A 674 27.40 34.05 -12.46
N TRP A 675 26.21 34.53 -12.80
CA TRP A 675 25.56 35.63 -12.07
C TRP A 675 25.30 35.28 -10.61
N TYR A 676 24.80 34.08 -10.32
CA TYR A 676 24.62 33.61 -8.95
C TYR A 676 25.91 33.68 -8.12
N ARG A 677 27.05 33.27 -8.69
CA ARG A 677 28.36 33.30 -8.00
C ARG A 677 28.79 34.72 -7.63
N GLU A 678 28.49 35.71 -8.46
CA GLU A 678 28.77 37.12 -8.16
C GLU A 678 27.82 37.68 -7.10
N LEU A 679 26.56 37.22 -7.08
CA LEU A 679 25.51 37.71 -6.18
C LEU A 679 25.50 37.07 -4.80
N VAL A 680 25.97 35.82 -4.66
CA VAL A 680 25.69 34.98 -3.48
C VAL A 680 26.00 35.66 -2.15
N GLY A 681 27.06 36.49 -2.09
CA GLY A 681 27.40 37.25 -0.89
C GLY A 681 26.35 38.29 -0.50
N ALA A 682 25.69 38.93 -1.46
CA ALA A 682 24.65 39.93 -1.26
C ALA A 682 23.27 39.31 -0.94
N LEU A 683 23.03 38.07 -1.38
CA LEU A 683 21.76 37.37 -1.14
C LEU A 683 21.63 36.82 0.29
N ILE A 684 22.76 36.64 1.00
CA ILE A 684 22.77 36.07 2.35
C ILE A 684 22.20 37.07 3.37
N PRO A 685 21.17 36.69 4.15
CA PRO A 685 20.62 37.57 5.17
C PRO A 685 21.58 37.71 6.36
N LYS A 686 21.59 38.88 7.00
CA LYS A 686 22.41 39.13 8.22
C LYS A 686 21.89 38.44 9.48
N ASP A 687 20.65 37.97 9.48
CA ASP A 687 20.03 37.34 10.66
C ASP A 687 20.62 35.95 10.93
N THR A 688 21.43 35.85 11.99
CA THR A 688 22.07 34.61 12.41
C THR A 688 21.10 33.51 12.84
N ALA A 689 19.86 33.87 13.21
CA ALA A 689 18.86 32.88 13.62
C ALA A 689 18.43 31.96 12.47
N ILE A 690 18.45 32.48 11.23
CA ILE A 690 18.04 31.73 10.03
C ILE A 690 19.23 31.23 9.20
N THR A 691 20.41 31.81 9.37
CA THR A 691 21.62 31.39 8.65
C THR A 691 22.42 30.31 9.37
N LYS A 692 22.33 30.19 10.71
CA LYS A 692 23.13 29.23 11.48
C LYS A 692 22.96 27.78 10.98
N PRO A 693 24.00 26.94 11.04
CA PRO A 693 23.88 25.51 10.71
C PRO A 693 23.00 24.80 11.75
N CYS A 694 21.86 24.25 11.31
CA CYS A 694 20.94 23.48 12.14
C CYS A 694 20.65 22.12 11.52
N LEU A 695 20.33 21.14 12.36
CA LEU A 695 19.85 19.83 11.93
C LEU A 695 18.32 19.87 11.89
N TRP A 696 17.75 19.33 10.83
CA TRP A 696 16.30 19.23 10.64
C TRP A 696 15.91 17.90 10.00
N HIS A 697 14.69 17.46 10.27
CA HIS A 697 14.12 16.28 9.62
C HIS A 697 13.58 16.65 8.23
N ASN A 698 14.23 16.16 7.16
CA ASN A 698 13.91 16.60 5.80
C ASN A 698 12.69 15.90 5.16
N ASP A 699 12.18 14.82 5.76
CA ASP A 699 11.03 14.05 5.26
C ASP A 699 9.93 13.90 6.33
N LEU A 700 9.55 15.01 6.97
CA LEU A 700 8.62 15.01 8.10
C LEU A 700 7.16 15.08 7.63
N HIS A 701 6.63 13.93 7.21
CA HIS A 701 5.22 13.73 6.90
C HIS A 701 4.55 12.75 7.89
N ASP A 702 3.23 12.63 7.82
CA ASP A 702 2.40 11.87 8.74
C ASP A 702 2.67 10.36 8.77
N ASP A 703 3.20 9.73 7.72
CA ASP A 703 3.63 8.32 7.81
C ASP A 703 4.94 8.14 8.62
N ASN A 704 5.73 9.20 8.78
CA ASN A 704 7.00 9.18 9.50
C ASN A 704 6.87 9.63 10.96
N VAL A 705 5.67 10.08 11.38
CA VAL A 705 5.35 10.45 12.76
C VAL A 705 4.45 9.38 13.37
N PHE A 706 4.85 8.80 14.50
CA PHE A 706 4.09 7.79 15.22
C PHE A 706 3.50 8.39 16.48
N VAL A 707 2.24 8.04 16.75
CA VAL A 707 1.50 8.48 17.92
C VAL A 707 0.90 7.31 18.68
N ASP A 708 0.66 7.50 19.98
CA ASP A 708 -0.07 6.54 20.80
C ASP A 708 -1.56 6.54 20.40
N PRO A 709 -2.14 5.41 19.96
CA PRO A 709 -3.54 5.38 19.54
C PRO A 709 -4.52 5.67 20.69
N SER A 710 -4.11 5.43 21.94
CA SER A 710 -4.92 5.74 23.13
C SER A 710 -4.75 7.18 23.61
N ASN A 711 -3.65 7.83 23.22
CA ASN A 711 -3.37 9.23 23.51
C ASN A 711 -2.60 9.88 22.33
N PRO A 712 -3.29 10.30 21.26
CA PRO A 712 -2.64 10.77 20.05
C PRO A 712 -1.73 11.99 20.23
N GLU A 713 -1.87 12.72 21.34
CA GLU A 713 -1.00 13.85 21.72
C GLU A 713 0.46 13.42 21.99
N LYS A 714 0.67 12.15 22.32
CA LYS A 714 1.98 11.58 22.62
C LYS A 714 2.61 11.05 21.34
N ILE A 715 3.55 11.82 20.78
CA ILE A 715 4.45 11.34 19.73
C ILE A 715 5.34 10.24 20.32
N THR A 716 5.16 9.02 19.85
CA THR A 716 5.90 7.82 20.28
C THR A 716 7.13 7.56 19.43
N GLY A 717 7.19 8.12 18.21
CA GLY A 717 8.39 8.04 17.40
C GLY A 717 8.40 8.94 16.16
N ILE A 718 9.61 9.32 15.73
CA ILE A 718 9.90 9.96 14.44
C ILE A 718 10.93 9.10 13.73
N ILE A 719 10.57 8.58 12.56
CA ILE A 719 11.37 7.65 11.77
C ILE A 719 11.86 8.29 10.46
N ASP A 720 12.74 7.59 9.76
CA ASP A 720 13.28 7.95 8.45
C ASP A 720 14.16 9.21 8.44
N TRP A 721 15.19 9.20 9.31
CA TRP A 721 16.22 10.23 9.38
C TRP A 721 17.23 10.20 8.21
N GLN A 722 17.00 9.35 7.20
CA GLN A 722 17.85 9.22 6.02
C GLN A 722 17.99 10.56 5.30
N SER A 723 19.21 10.92 4.88
CA SER A 723 19.50 12.19 4.17
C SER A 723 19.15 13.47 4.96
N SER A 724 18.96 13.36 6.29
CA SER A 724 18.94 14.52 7.18
C SER A 724 20.34 15.16 7.17
N HIS A 725 20.38 16.46 6.94
CA HIS A 725 21.63 17.19 6.80
C HIS A 725 21.55 18.51 7.57
N ILE A 726 22.71 19.08 7.85
CA ILE A 726 22.90 20.34 8.55
C ILE A 726 22.97 21.45 7.50
N SER A 727 21.92 22.25 7.39
CA SER A 727 21.84 23.41 6.50
C SER A 727 21.29 24.65 7.22
N PRO A 728 21.23 25.83 6.57
CA PRO A 728 20.55 26.99 7.15
C PRO A 728 19.08 26.70 7.40
N LEU A 729 18.49 27.33 8.43
CA LEU A 729 17.08 27.13 8.75
C LEU A 729 16.15 27.49 7.58
N PHE A 730 16.51 28.48 6.76
CA PHE A 730 15.70 28.84 5.59
C PHE A 730 15.73 27.80 4.47
N ASN A 731 16.65 26.84 4.48
CA ASN A 731 16.66 25.71 3.52
C ASN A 731 15.74 24.56 3.96
N HIS A 732 15.41 24.44 5.24
CA HIS A 732 14.58 23.36 5.78
C HIS A 732 13.09 23.69 5.76
N ASN A 733 12.21 22.81 5.31
CA ASN A 733 10.77 23.08 5.39
C ASN A 733 10.29 23.07 6.86
N PRO A 734 9.88 24.21 7.46
CA PRO A 734 9.50 24.23 8.86
C PRO A 734 8.12 23.63 9.11
N ASP A 735 7.28 23.57 8.07
CA ASP A 735 5.90 23.10 8.14
C ASP A 735 5.84 21.59 7.90
N PRO A 736 5.33 20.78 8.87
CA PRO A 736 5.11 19.36 8.65
C PRO A 736 4.09 19.13 7.52
N ALA A 737 4.39 18.21 6.61
CA ALA A 737 3.63 18.03 5.37
C ALA A 737 2.15 17.63 5.58
N PHE A 738 1.81 17.09 6.75
CA PHE A 738 0.47 16.63 7.11
C PHE A 738 -0.49 17.73 7.56
N LEU A 739 -0.06 18.99 7.54
CA LEU A 739 -0.87 20.11 8.01
C LEU A 739 -2.03 20.52 7.08
N ASP A 740 -2.44 19.67 6.12
CA ASP A 740 -3.32 20.04 4.99
C ASP A 740 -2.95 21.42 4.47
N TRP A 741 -1.68 21.51 4.08
CA TRP A 741 -1.25 22.57 3.22
C TRP A 741 -1.73 22.22 1.82
N ASP A 742 -2.90 22.75 1.43
CA ASP A 742 -3.28 22.89 0.03
C ASP A 742 -2.31 23.88 -0.62
N GLY A 743 -1.13 23.37 -0.88
CA GLY A 743 -0.09 24.03 -1.63
C GLY A 743 0.68 22.91 -2.26
N LEU A 744 0.54 22.81 -3.58
CA LEU A 744 1.66 22.46 -4.45
C LEU A 744 2.97 22.83 -3.73
N GLU A 745 3.94 21.91 -3.68
CA GLU A 745 5.34 22.37 -3.59
C GLU A 745 5.43 23.58 -4.52
N PRO A 746 5.94 24.76 -4.09
CA PRO A 746 5.71 26.00 -4.83
C PRO A 746 6.36 25.90 -6.22
N GLU A 747 5.58 25.41 -7.17
CA GLU A 747 5.82 25.43 -8.61
C GLU A 747 5.43 26.82 -9.14
N THR A 748 4.73 27.64 -8.34
CA THR A 748 4.53 29.06 -8.57
C THR A 748 4.89 29.91 -7.34
N LEU A 749 5.40 31.11 -7.60
CA LEU A 749 5.77 32.15 -6.61
C LEU A 749 4.56 32.73 -5.87
N ASP A 750 3.37 32.16 -6.03
CA ASP A 750 2.16 32.65 -5.39
C ASP A 750 1.92 32.03 -4.02
N LEU A 751 1.66 32.95 -3.10
CA LEU A 751 1.45 32.78 -1.68
C LEU A 751 0.42 31.69 -1.38
N ALA A 752 0.87 30.63 -0.72
CA ALA A 752 -0.02 29.59 -0.25
C ALA A 752 -1.06 30.08 0.79
N PRO A 753 -2.23 29.40 0.90
CA PRO A 753 -3.32 29.78 1.79
C PRO A 753 -2.96 29.62 3.28
N ARG A 754 -3.61 30.41 4.13
CA ARG A 754 -3.48 30.31 5.60
C ARG A 754 -4.12 29.02 6.13
N LEU A 755 -3.46 28.40 7.11
CA LEU A 755 -4.07 27.43 8.03
C LEU A 755 -5.39 28.01 8.60
N LYS A 756 -6.54 27.40 8.28
CA LYS A 756 -7.83 27.71 8.92
C LYS A 756 -7.88 27.08 10.32
N LEU A 757 -7.10 27.61 11.26
CA LEU A 757 -7.14 27.23 12.67
C LEU A 757 -8.30 27.91 13.41
N SER A 758 -9.54 27.75 12.96
CA SER A 758 -10.71 28.29 13.68
C SER A 758 -10.91 27.56 15.02
N GLY A 759 -10.85 28.29 16.14
CA GLY A 759 -11.13 27.74 17.49
C GLY A 759 -10.02 27.87 18.55
N LEU A 760 -8.92 28.57 18.27
CA LEU A 760 -7.79 28.73 19.22
C LEU A 760 -7.69 30.15 19.80
N SER A 761 -7.14 30.25 21.02
CA SER A 761 -6.76 31.53 21.60
C SER A 761 -5.58 32.17 20.84
N PRO A 762 -5.45 33.51 20.83
CA PRO A 762 -4.31 34.20 20.22
C PRO A 762 -2.96 33.76 20.77
N GLU A 763 -2.84 33.45 22.07
CA GLU A 763 -1.58 33.03 22.68
C GLU A 763 -1.14 31.63 22.20
N GLU A 764 -2.08 30.68 22.03
CA GLU A 764 -1.77 29.32 21.54
C GLU A 764 -1.36 29.32 20.07
N ARG A 765 -1.99 30.18 19.24
CA ARG A 765 -1.58 30.40 17.85
C ARG A 765 -0.18 31.02 17.76
N PHE A 766 0.13 31.96 18.67
CA PHE A 766 1.43 32.63 18.72
C PHE A 766 2.55 31.70 19.22
N ALA A 767 2.25 30.78 20.14
CA ALA A 767 3.20 29.79 20.63
C ALA A 767 3.50 28.68 19.61
N ALA A 768 2.50 28.23 18.83
CA ALA A 768 2.66 27.22 17.78
C ALA A 768 3.45 27.73 16.56
N ILE A 769 3.33 29.02 16.22
CA ILE A 769 3.92 29.66 15.04
C ILE A 769 5.20 30.46 15.39
N HIS A 770 5.78 30.25 16.58
CA HIS A 770 6.89 31.00 17.21
C HIS A 770 7.80 31.83 16.26
N GLU A 771 8.19 33.02 16.70
CA GLU A 771 9.08 34.07 16.12
C GLU A 771 10.05 33.67 14.97
N TYR A 772 10.61 32.46 14.98
CA TYR A 772 11.55 31.96 13.98
C TYR A 772 10.87 31.43 12.71
N THR A 773 9.72 30.75 12.80
CA THR A 773 8.92 30.38 11.63
C THR A 773 8.50 31.64 10.87
N VAL A 774 8.15 32.71 11.60
CA VAL A 774 7.84 34.02 11.00
C VAL A 774 9.05 34.64 10.29
N LYS A 775 10.25 34.63 10.90
CA LYS A 775 11.47 35.19 10.29
C LYS A 775 11.90 34.41 9.04
N THR A 776 11.92 33.07 9.14
CA THR A 776 12.21 32.19 8.00
C THR A 776 11.18 32.37 6.88
N PHE A 777 9.90 32.37 7.21
CA PHE A 777 8.81 32.58 6.25
C PHE A 777 8.88 33.95 5.59
N LYS A 778 9.24 35.01 6.32
CA LYS A 778 9.48 36.34 5.75
C LYS A 778 10.63 36.32 4.74
N PHE A 779 11.77 35.72 5.09
CA PHE A 779 12.90 35.63 4.17
C PHE A 779 12.57 34.80 2.92
N ARG A 780 11.82 33.71 3.07
CA ARG A 780 11.39 32.86 1.95
C ARG A 780 10.53 33.54 0.90
N LYS A 781 9.90 34.67 1.25
CA LYS A 781 9.11 35.48 0.32
C LYS A 781 9.92 36.56 -0.41
N THR A 782 11.22 36.63 -0.15
CA THR A 782 12.09 37.63 -0.78
C THR A 782 12.67 37.10 -2.09
N ALA A 783 12.98 38.01 -3.02
CA ALA A 783 13.71 37.70 -4.24
C ALA A 783 15.07 37.04 -3.94
N ALA A 784 15.73 37.42 -2.85
CA ALA A 784 17.00 36.83 -2.43
C ALA A 784 16.89 35.32 -2.16
N TYR A 785 15.86 34.89 -1.42
CA TYR A 785 15.61 33.47 -1.23
C TYR A 785 15.24 32.78 -2.54
N GLY A 786 14.37 33.38 -3.36
CA GLY A 786 13.97 32.80 -4.65
C GLY A 786 15.17 32.51 -5.55
N LEU A 787 16.13 33.44 -5.64
CA LEU A 787 17.38 33.25 -6.38
C LEU A 787 18.25 32.13 -5.79
N ILE A 788 18.40 32.06 -4.46
CA ILE A 788 19.12 30.96 -3.79
C ILE A 788 18.45 29.63 -4.08
N PHE A 789 17.12 29.55 -3.95
CA PHE A 789 16.34 28.34 -4.18
C PHE A 789 16.46 27.84 -5.63
N LEU A 790 16.29 28.74 -6.61
CA LEU A 790 16.41 28.40 -8.03
C LEU A 790 17.85 27.97 -8.38
N ALA A 791 18.86 28.58 -7.76
CA ALA A 791 20.25 28.17 -7.93
C ALA A 791 20.52 26.73 -7.44
N HIS A 792 19.74 26.18 -6.50
CA HIS A 792 19.87 24.78 -6.08
C HIS A 792 19.36 23.78 -7.14
N ARG A 793 18.51 24.20 -8.09
CA ARG A 793 17.83 23.32 -9.05
C ARG A 793 18.24 23.55 -10.50
N MET A 794 19.17 24.49 -10.76
CA MET A 794 19.55 24.95 -12.10
C MET A 794 19.87 23.85 -13.12
N PHE A 795 20.46 22.73 -12.68
CA PHE A 795 20.72 21.59 -13.57
C PHE A 795 19.42 21.02 -14.17
N GLU A 796 18.38 20.87 -13.36
CA GLU A 796 17.09 20.35 -13.77
C GLU A 796 16.31 21.44 -14.51
N TYR A 797 16.07 22.56 -13.85
CA TYR A 797 15.32 23.71 -14.37
C TYR A 797 15.65 24.97 -13.57
N GLY A 798 15.17 26.12 -14.07
CA GLY A 798 15.07 27.34 -13.26
C GLY A 798 15.86 28.52 -13.79
N GLU A 799 16.62 28.40 -14.88
CA GLU A 799 17.38 29.54 -15.41
C GLU A 799 16.46 30.68 -15.87
N ALA A 800 15.34 30.38 -16.54
CA ALA A 800 14.37 31.40 -16.94
C ALA A 800 13.82 32.20 -15.74
N HIS A 801 13.30 31.49 -14.73
CA HIS A 801 12.78 32.11 -13.51
C HIS A 801 13.87 32.85 -12.72
N PHE A 802 15.08 32.30 -12.67
CA PHE A 802 16.20 32.92 -11.98
C PHE A 802 16.59 34.24 -12.64
N GLN A 803 16.72 34.24 -13.97
CA GLN A 803 17.08 35.43 -14.72
C GLN A 803 15.98 36.50 -14.63
N SER A 804 14.71 36.09 -14.66
CA SER A 804 13.57 37.00 -14.50
C SER A 804 13.56 37.65 -13.12
N LEU A 805 13.68 36.84 -12.06
CA LEU A 805 13.75 37.34 -10.69
C LEU A 805 14.99 38.22 -10.44
N LEU A 806 16.09 37.97 -11.16
CA LEU A 806 17.28 38.80 -11.11
C LEU A 806 17.04 40.19 -11.75
N VAL A 807 16.28 40.26 -12.84
CA VAL A 807 15.88 41.53 -13.45
C VAL A 807 15.06 42.35 -12.45
N ASP A 808 14.08 41.72 -11.79
CA ASP A 808 13.23 42.39 -10.79
C ASP A 808 14.05 42.81 -9.55
N LEU A 809 15.08 42.05 -9.20
CA LEU A 809 15.98 42.39 -8.11
C LEU A 809 16.74 43.71 -8.37
N LYS A 810 16.94 44.12 -9.63
CA LYS A 810 17.64 45.38 -9.96
C LYS A 810 17.00 46.59 -9.27
N ASP A 811 15.66 46.63 -9.25
CA ASP A 811 14.90 47.75 -8.68
C ASP A 811 14.87 47.73 -7.14
N THR A 812 15.11 46.56 -6.53
CA THR A 812 15.09 46.35 -5.07
C THR A 812 16.48 46.02 -4.51
N TRP A 813 17.54 46.21 -5.30
CA TRP A 813 18.91 45.83 -4.93
C TRP A 813 19.38 46.50 -3.64
N ALA A 814 19.04 47.79 -3.47
CA ALA A 814 19.38 48.57 -2.28
C ALA A 814 18.66 48.10 -1.01
N ASP A 815 17.57 47.33 -1.13
CA ASP A 815 16.79 46.82 0.00
C ASP A 815 17.40 45.55 0.61
N LEU A 816 18.34 44.91 -0.08
CA LEU A 816 19.03 43.73 0.44
C LEU A 816 19.87 44.06 1.67
N THR A 817 19.69 43.30 2.75
CA THR A 817 20.33 43.59 4.04
C THR A 817 21.86 43.57 4.00
N ALA A 818 22.47 42.83 3.07
CA ALA A 818 23.91 42.75 2.89
C ALA A 818 24.46 43.86 1.98
N VAL A 819 23.62 44.50 1.16
CA VAL A 819 24.00 45.57 0.24
C VAL A 819 24.14 46.90 1.00
N ASN A 820 25.08 47.73 0.57
CA ASN A 820 25.26 49.10 1.06
C ASN A 820 25.30 50.06 -0.12
N SER A 821 25.27 51.37 0.14
CA SER A 821 25.23 52.41 -0.90
C SER A 821 26.41 52.39 -1.87
N ASN A 822 27.51 51.69 -1.54
CA ASN A 822 28.71 51.61 -2.34
C ASN A 822 28.78 50.33 -3.19
N MET A 823 27.76 49.46 -3.12
CA MET A 823 27.65 48.26 -3.93
C MET A 823 26.54 48.45 -4.97
N PRO A 824 26.84 48.96 -6.18
CA PRO A 824 25.86 49.03 -7.25
C PRO A 824 25.45 47.63 -7.71
N PHE A 825 24.30 47.52 -8.38
CA PHE A 825 23.88 46.28 -9.02
C PHE A 825 24.94 45.84 -10.04
N PRO A 826 25.44 44.59 -9.99
CA PRO A 826 26.68 44.21 -10.67
C PRO A 826 26.53 43.94 -12.18
N PHE A 827 25.30 43.87 -12.70
CA PHE A 827 25.05 43.51 -14.10
C PHE A 827 24.48 44.68 -14.90
N ASP A 828 25.03 44.86 -16.11
CA ASP A 828 24.45 45.75 -17.12
C ASP A 828 23.59 44.92 -18.07
N LEU A 829 22.27 45.06 -17.95
CA LEU A 829 21.28 44.33 -18.74
C LEU A 829 20.68 45.26 -19.79
N SER A 830 20.87 44.94 -21.07
CA SER A 830 20.26 45.70 -22.16
C SER A 830 18.74 45.48 -22.21
N GLU A 831 18.00 46.38 -22.87
CA GLU A 831 16.55 46.20 -23.09
C GLU A 831 16.27 44.88 -23.83
N ALA A 832 17.11 44.51 -24.79
CA ALA A 832 16.99 43.25 -25.52
C ALA A 832 17.22 42.02 -24.61
N ASP A 833 18.11 42.11 -23.62
CA ASP A 833 18.29 41.04 -22.63
C ASP A 833 17.04 40.89 -21.76
N ILE A 834 16.49 42.01 -21.29
CA ILE A 834 15.28 42.03 -20.45
C ILE A 834 14.09 41.43 -21.21
N GLU A 835 13.86 41.83 -22.47
CA GLU A 835 12.79 41.27 -23.30
C GLU A 835 12.98 39.78 -23.58
N ARG A 836 14.20 39.32 -23.81
CA ARG A 836 14.50 37.88 -23.96
C ARG A 836 14.20 37.12 -22.68
N ILE A 837 14.70 37.60 -21.53
CA ILE A 837 14.51 36.96 -20.22
C ILE A 837 13.02 36.86 -19.88
N LYS A 838 12.25 37.93 -20.09
CA LYS A 838 10.80 37.92 -19.85
C LYS A 838 10.09 36.89 -20.71
N ARG A 839 10.38 36.83 -22.01
CA ARG A 839 9.80 35.79 -22.90
C ARG A 839 10.14 34.36 -22.47
N ASP A 840 11.38 34.11 -22.06
CA ASP A 840 11.77 32.79 -21.56
C ASP A 840 11.03 32.43 -20.27
N SER A 841 10.86 33.41 -19.37
CA SER A 841 10.11 33.28 -18.12
C SER A 841 8.63 32.99 -18.39
N ASP A 842 7.99 33.75 -19.29
CA ASP A 842 6.59 33.56 -19.66
C ASP A 842 6.35 32.16 -20.24
N GLY A 843 7.28 31.67 -21.08
CA GLY A 843 7.23 30.30 -21.60
C GLY A 843 7.39 29.23 -20.51
N ALA A 844 8.15 29.51 -19.45
CA ALA A 844 8.34 28.59 -18.32
C ALA A 844 7.12 28.58 -17.39
N VAL A 845 6.50 29.73 -17.18
CA VAL A 845 5.22 29.86 -16.46
C VAL A 845 4.13 29.08 -17.22
N ALA A 846 3.98 29.32 -18.52
CA ALA A 846 3.00 28.60 -19.34
C ALA A 846 3.21 27.07 -19.32
N GLY A 847 4.47 26.61 -19.33
CA GLY A 847 4.79 25.18 -19.22
C GLY A 847 4.45 24.58 -17.86
N THR A 848 4.48 25.39 -16.79
CA THR A 848 4.10 24.97 -15.42
C THR A 848 2.59 24.98 -15.24
N GLU A 849 1.91 26.00 -15.77
CA GLU A 849 0.44 26.08 -15.79
C GLU A 849 -0.15 24.88 -16.54
N LEU A 850 0.43 24.50 -17.68
CA LEU A 850 -0.01 23.32 -18.42
C LEU A 850 0.16 22.02 -17.61
N VAL A 851 1.22 21.89 -16.80
CA VAL A 851 1.37 20.75 -15.88
C VAL A 851 0.26 20.75 -14.83
N ALA A 852 -0.07 21.92 -14.26
CA ALA A 852 -1.13 22.05 -13.27
C ALA A 852 -2.51 21.69 -13.85
N GLU A 853 -2.82 22.15 -15.07
CA GLU A 853 -4.06 21.81 -15.79
C GLU A 853 -4.16 20.31 -16.06
N VAL A 854 -3.06 19.69 -16.49
CA VAL A 854 -2.99 18.24 -16.73
C VAL A 854 -3.15 17.47 -15.42
N LYS A 855 -2.52 17.92 -14.34
CA LYS A 855 -2.66 17.32 -13.01
C LYS A 855 -4.10 17.38 -12.53
N GLU A 856 -4.78 18.52 -12.69
CA GLU A 856 -6.20 18.66 -12.35
C GLU A 856 -7.08 17.73 -13.19
N THR A 857 -6.80 17.63 -14.49
CA THR A 857 -7.54 16.79 -15.44
C THR A 857 -7.39 15.30 -15.12
N LEU A 858 -6.18 14.84 -14.79
CA LEU A 858 -5.92 13.45 -14.45
C LEU A 858 -6.41 13.09 -13.04
N GLY A 859 -6.52 14.07 -12.13
CA GLY A 859 -6.91 13.87 -10.75
C GLY A 859 -6.04 12.80 -10.10
N ASP A 860 -6.68 11.77 -9.55
CA ASP A 860 -5.96 10.68 -8.90
C ASP A 860 -5.01 9.93 -9.85
N LEU A 861 -5.22 9.97 -11.18
CA LEU A 861 -4.36 9.29 -12.17
C LEU A 861 -3.06 10.04 -12.43
N TRP A 862 -2.85 11.21 -11.83
CA TRP A 862 -1.59 11.92 -11.92
C TRP A 862 -0.48 11.13 -11.21
N PRO A 863 0.60 10.77 -11.91
CA PRO A 863 1.67 9.95 -11.35
C PRO A 863 2.63 10.84 -10.53
N ASP A 864 2.26 11.17 -9.29
CA ASP A 864 3.14 11.95 -8.41
C ASP A 864 4.52 11.27 -8.30
N LYS A 865 5.58 12.05 -8.56
CA LYS A 865 6.98 11.58 -8.63
C LYS A 865 7.24 10.50 -9.71
N GLY A 866 6.41 10.46 -10.76
CA GLY A 866 6.53 9.53 -11.88
C GLY A 866 6.17 8.08 -11.53
N PHE A 867 5.39 7.88 -10.46
CA PHE A 867 5.03 6.60 -9.88
C PHE A 867 3.51 6.46 -9.77
N ILE A 868 2.98 5.25 -9.98
CA ILE A 868 1.57 4.94 -9.73
C ILE A 868 1.38 3.46 -9.32
N GLU A 869 0.27 3.13 -8.67
CA GLU A 869 -0.08 1.75 -8.31
C GLU A 869 -0.25 0.84 -9.54
N HIS A 870 0.04 -0.47 -9.38
CA HIS A 870 0.01 -1.44 -10.49
C HIS A 870 -1.34 -1.47 -11.21
N GLU A 871 -2.43 -1.39 -10.45
CA GLU A 871 -3.81 -1.50 -10.92
C GLU A 871 -4.23 -0.29 -11.77
N ARG A 872 -3.51 0.83 -11.64
CA ARG A 872 -3.84 2.11 -12.25
C ARG A 872 -2.85 2.51 -13.35
N TYR A 873 -1.78 1.74 -13.51
CA TYR A 873 -0.70 2.01 -14.45
C TYR A 873 -1.18 2.15 -15.89
N ASP A 874 -1.95 1.17 -16.39
CA ASP A 874 -2.42 1.18 -17.78
C ASP A 874 -3.38 2.35 -18.05
N ALA A 875 -4.24 2.67 -17.08
CA ALA A 875 -5.16 3.81 -17.17
C ALA A 875 -4.42 5.16 -17.14
N CYS A 876 -3.42 5.30 -16.27
CA CYS A 876 -2.57 6.48 -16.20
C CYS A 876 -1.78 6.69 -17.49
N LYS A 877 -1.16 5.63 -18.04
CA LYS A 877 -0.46 5.73 -19.33
C LYS A 877 -1.38 6.15 -20.47
N ALA A 878 -2.57 5.54 -20.56
CA ALA A 878 -3.53 5.93 -21.59
C ALA A 878 -3.95 7.40 -21.47
N ALA A 879 -4.20 7.89 -20.24
CA ALA A 879 -4.55 9.29 -20.00
C ALA A 879 -3.40 10.24 -20.34
N LEU A 880 -2.16 9.87 -19.99
CA LEU A 880 -0.97 10.66 -20.33
C LEU A 880 -0.74 10.72 -21.84
N ASP A 881 -0.95 9.62 -22.56
CA ASP A 881 -0.85 9.58 -24.02
C ASP A 881 -1.94 10.43 -24.69
N GLU A 882 -3.17 10.43 -24.16
CA GLU A 882 -4.25 11.28 -24.64
C GLU A 882 -3.91 12.77 -24.46
N VAL A 883 -3.49 13.16 -23.25
CA VAL A 883 -3.08 14.54 -22.96
C VAL A 883 -1.90 14.95 -23.84
N LYS A 884 -0.91 14.08 -24.02
CA LYS A 884 0.22 14.34 -24.91
C LYS A 884 -0.25 14.68 -26.32
N ASN A 885 -1.18 13.91 -26.87
CA ASN A 885 -1.71 14.15 -28.20
C ASN A 885 -2.48 15.48 -28.28
N GLN A 886 -3.27 15.82 -27.25
CA GLN A 886 -3.97 17.11 -27.18
C GLN A 886 -2.97 18.29 -27.16
N ILE A 887 -1.89 18.19 -26.38
CA ILE A 887 -0.84 19.21 -26.35
C ILE A 887 -0.16 19.35 -27.72
N LEU A 888 0.14 18.23 -28.38
CA LEU A 888 0.73 18.23 -29.71
C LEU A 888 -0.20 18.88 -30.75
N GLU A 889 -1.51 18.62 -30.71
CA GLU A 889 -2.49 19.22 -31.61
C GLU A 889 -2.67 20.73 -31.38
N GLN A 890 -2.60 21.18 -30.12
CA GLN A 890 -2.81 22.58 -29.77
C GLN A 890 -1.56 23.44 -30.02
N LEU A 891 -0.37 22.92 -29.71
CA LEU A 891 0.85 23.73 -29.66
C LEU A 891 1.81 23.50 -30.83
N ALA A 892 1.82 22.32 -31.46
CA ALA A 892 2.75 21.99 -32.53
C ALA A 892 2.10 22.10 -33.93
N GLU A 893 2.63 23.01 -34.76
CA GLU A 893 2.17 23.24 -36.13
C GLU A 893 2.95 22.45 -37.18
N THR A 894 4.20 22.08 -36.87
CA THR A 894 5.09 21.34 -37.78
C THR A 894 5.53 20.00 -37.20
N GLU A 895 6.01 19.09 -38.05
CA GLU A 895 6.55 17.80 -37.61
C GLU A 895 7.83 17.97 -36.78
N GLU A 896 8.62 19.01 -37.04
CA GLU A 896 9.79 19.37 -36.23
C GLU A 896 9.36 19.81 -34.82
N GLU A 897 8.27 20.58 -34.68
CA GLU A 897 7.75 20.97 -33.38
C GLU A 897 7.22 19.77 -32.60
N LYS A 898 6.49 18.87 -33.27
CA LYS A 898 6.04 17.61 -32.65
C LYS A 898 7.19 16.74 -32.18
N ALA A 899 8.27 16.65 -32.97
CA ALA A 899 9.47 15.91 -32.58
C ALA A 899 10.13 16.50 -31.32
N GLU A 900 10.17 17.83 -31.20
CA GLU A 900 10.75 18.50 -30.04
C GLU A 900 9.90 18.32 -28.77
N TYR A 901 8.56 18.37 -28.87
CA TYR A 901 7.68 18.01 -27.75
C TYR A 901 7.85 16.56 -27.32
N ASN A 902 7.94 15.63 -28.27
CA ASN A 902 8.19 14.22 -27.98
C ASN A 902 9.53 14.00 -27.27
N ARG A 903 10.55 14.80 -27.59
CA ARG A 903 11.87 14.75 -26.95
C ARG A 903 11.82 15.15 -25.48
N TYR A 904 11.03 16.17 -25.13
CA TYR A 904 10.90 16.65 -23.75
C TYR A 904 9.82 15.93 -22.95
N TRP A 905 8.93 15.20 -23.59
CA TRP A 905 7.84 14.51 -22.93
C TRP A 905 8.37 13.52 -21.87
N PRO A 906 8.03 13.71 -20.58
CA PRO A 906 8.67 12.97 -19.50
C PRO A 906 8.17 11.54 -19.37
N PHE A 907 6.95 11.25 -19.82
CA PHE A 907 6.29 9.97 -19.59
C PHE A 907 6.50 9.00 -20.76
N GLU A 908 6.74 7.73 -20.47
CA GLU A 908 7.03 6.69 -21.47
C GLU A 908 6.11 5.48 -21.40
#